data_AF-A0A956F9Z9-F1
#
_entry.id   AF-A0A956F9Z9-F1
#
_cell.length_a   1.000
_cell.length_b   1.000
_cell.length_c   1.000
_cell.angle_alpha   90.00
_cell.angle_beta   90.00
_cell.angle_gamma   90.00
#
_symmetry.space_group_name_H-M   'P 1'
#
loop_
_entity.id
_entity.type
_entity.pdbx_description
1 polymer ?
#
loop_
_entity_poly.entity_id
_entity_poly.type
_entity_poly.pdbx_seq_one_letter_code
_entity_poly.pdbx_strand_id
1 'polypeptide(L)'
;MSERERARERDLVLAPNEYAFIADETKGNINAYIGPYKSSLANTDQPVVFDIESKRFSRCSLEEAILPFAVAPVGWYLVLKNPTDDGEHPKTGAINNLVELEVGRKVNLPGPVAFALWPGQMVRVIQGHHLRSNQYLVVRVYDEEAAKANWKNAVIKPQTPDEDAPAEVPELTPDLTMGKLLVIKGTEVSFYIPPTGVEVVADVGGEYVRDAVTLERLEYCILLDESGNKSYLQGPAVVFPRPTEVFVQRGSARKFRAIELSENSGIYLKVIAPYRDALGHGHEVGDELFITGKDQMIYFPRPEHAAIKYGAQAIHYAVAIPAGEARYVLDRNTGRIRLERGPCIFLPDPRKEVIVRRVLDRRQVELWFPGNASALAHNEHLARSGEGSGAPVPAQRREATEEAPAADASFGGNDFQRAQSFTPPRTIVLDTRYDGAVAISVWTGYAVQIVSKTGERKVIVGPATYLLEYDEVLQAMDLSTGTPKTDEVVDRTVYLRVLYNKVSDEVEAETRDLVQVRVRLSYRVNFEGDPQRWFNVENYVKFLTEHLRSLLRGAIKQHSVQDFYPRAVAFVRDVVLGAQGEDGSRPGRRFDENGMRIYDVEVLGVEIGDEGIETLLVGAQHAVVEQTLTLDGERRRLELTRERERIEQEVQTIQAGTQQQRLRLQRAEVEAAFELERAKIHTEAEGRKARLDSQLADQESLDAVHAAGLARRRSTSELELELSDKQLLQRLRELQGEVNAVVDKAKAVSPDLIAALQAFGDKALAEKMAQSMAPLAILGGQSVSEVLARLLRGTKLARVLEVAGREPTPADEGDESGSD
;
A
#
# COMPACT_ATOMS: atom_id res chain seq x y z
N MET A 1 -99.70 45.40 -42.49
CA MET A 1 -99.98 44.32 -43.47
C MET A 1 -101.10 44.80 -44.38
N SER A 2 -100.75 45.40 -45.52
CA SER A 2 -101.72 45.91 -46.51
C SER A 2 -102.36 44.75 -47.29
N GLU A 3 -103.55 44.92 -47.89
CA GLU A 3 -104.20 43.87 -48.71
C GLU A 3 -103.32 43.35 -49.86
N ARG A 4 -102.34 44.13 -50.32
CA ARG A 4 -101.31 43.69 -51.29
C ARG A 4 -100.27 42.73 -50.71
N GLU A 5 -100.00 42.77 -49.41
CA GLU A 5 -99.13 41.81 -48.72
C GLU A 5 -99.88 40.49 -48.49
N ARG A 6 -101.16 40.54 -48.07
CA ARG A 6 -102.02 39.34 -47.94
C ARG A 6 -102.27 38.58 -49.25
N ALA A 7 -102.33 39.30 -50.39
CA ALA A 7 -102.50 38.67 -51.70
C ALA A 7 -101.21 38.02 -52.23
N ARG A 8 -100.02 38.48 -51.79
CA ARG A 8 -98.73 37.84 -52.10
C ARG A 8 -98.48 36.57 -51.29
N GLU A 9 -99.13 36.39 -50.14
CA GLU A 9 -98.95 35.24 -49.24
C GLU A 9 -99.54 33.92 -49.75
N ARG A 10 -100.25 33.87 -50.89
CA ARG A 10 -100.92 32.63 -51.38
C ARG A 10 -100.57 32.21 -52.82
N ASP A 11 -99.67 32.91 -53.47
CA ASP A 11 -99.13 32.47 -54.76
C ASP A 11 -97.99 31.48 -54.51
N LEU A 12 -98.20 30.20 -54.85
CA LEU A 12 -97.14 29.21 -54.86
C LEU A 12 -96.32 29.38 -56.14
N VAL A 13 -95.05 29.75 -55.97
CA VAL A 13 -94.06 29.80 -57.04
C VAL A 13 -92.97 28.80 -56.68
N LEU A 14 -92.85 27.73 -57.48
CA LEU A 14 -91.80 26.73 -57.35
C LEU A 14 -90.75 26.96 -58.42
N ALA A 15 -89.50 27.16 -57.99
CA ALA A 15 -88.36 27.23 -58.89
C ALA A 15 -87.99 25.82 -59.43
N PRO A 16 -87.15 25.72 -60.48
CA PRO A 16 -86.59 24.43 -60.88
C PRO A 16 -85.92 23.72 -59.70
N ASN A 17 -86.11 22.41 -59.57
CA ASN A 17 -85.64 21.57 -58.45
C ASN A 17 -86.31 21.81 -57.09
N GLU A 18 -87.48 22.46 -57.07
CA GLU A 18 -88.30 22.60 -55.86
C GLU A 18 -89.64 21.88 -56.04
N TYR A 19 -90.19 21.34 -54.97
CA TYR A 19 -91.53 20.78 -54.93
C TYR A 19 -92.23 21.14 -53.61
N ALA A 20 -93.55 21.09 -53.58
CA ALA A 20 -94.32 21.31 -52.36
C ALA A 20 -95.49 20.33 -52.28
N PHE A 21 -95.83 19.93 -51.05
CA PHE A 21 -97.01 19.10 -50.79
C PHE A 21 -98.17 19.98 -50.32
N ILE A 22 -99.32 19.81 -50.97
CA ILE A 22 -100.53 20.56 -50.64
C ILE A 22 -101.65 19.57 -50.40
N ALA A 23 -102.22 19.65 -49.20
CA ALA A 23 -103.39 18.89 -48.81
C ALA A 23 -104.65 19.67 -49.18
N ASP A 24 -105.54 19.05 -49.95
CA ASP A 24 -106.89 19.54 -50.18
C ASP A 24 -107.75 19.16 -48.97
N GLU A 25 -108.18 20.14 -48.16
CA GLU A 25 -109.00 19.88 -46.97
C GLU A 25 -110.40 19.32 -47.30
N THR A 26 -110.88 19.45 -48.55
CA THR A 26 -112.19 18.92 -48.96
C THR A 26 -112.15 17.46 -49.39
N LYS A 27 -111.07 17.04 -50.06
CA LYS A 27 -110.91 15.68 -50.58
C LYS A 27 -109.98 14.81 -49.74
N GLY A 28 -109.16 15.42 -48.88
CA GLY A 28 -108.14 14.73 -48.09
C GLY A 28 -106.93 14.25 -48.92
N ASN A 29 -106.89 14.57 -50.21
CA ASN A 29 -105.79 14.19 -51.10
C ASN A 29 -104.60 15.12 -50.89
N ILE A 30 -103.40 14.56 -50.91
CA ILE A 30 -102.15 15.32 -50.87
C ILE A 30 -101.53 15.25 -52.26
N ASN A 31 -101.45 16.41 -52.91
CA ASN A 31 -100.89 16.53 -54.26
C ASN A 31 -99.47 17.09 -54.17
N ALA A 32 -98.58 16.57 -55.01
CA ALA A 32 -97.22 17.05 -55.16
C ALA A 32 -97.15 18.05 -56.31
N TYR A 33 -96.86 19.30 -55.99
CA TYR A 33 -96.61 20.37 -56.94
C TYR A 33 -95.12 20.45 -57.20
N ILE A 34 -94.69 20.48 -58.47
CA ILE A 34 -93.27 20.33 -58.82
C ILE A 34 -92.84 21.42 -59.76
N GLY A 35 -91.78 22.13 -59.39
CA GLY A 35 -91.19 23.21 -60.15
C GLY A 35 -90.54 22.78 -61.48
N PRO A 36 -90.41 23.70 -62.45
CA PRO A 36 -90.91 25.06 -62.41
C PRO A 36 -92.44 25.12 -62.61
N TYR A 37 -93.16 25.66 -61.63
CA TYR A 37 -94.63 25.71 -61.63
C TYR A 37 -95.13 26.90 -60.82
N LYS A 38 -96.14 27.60 -61.34
CA LYS A 38 -96.78 28.74 -60.65
C LYS A 38 -98.27 28.51 -60.57
N SER A 39 -98.83 28.59 -59.36
CA SER A 39 -100.26 28.50 -59.12
C SER A 39 -100.67 29.32 -57.90
N SER A 40 -101.85 29.94 -57.93
CA SER A 40 -102.45 30.53 -56.74
C SER A 40 -103.21 29.45 -55.97
N LEU A 41 -103.02 29.37 -54.65
CA LEU A 41 -103.66 28.35 -53.81
C LEU A 41 -105.10 28.71 -53.47
N ALA A 42 -106.00 27.73 -53.53
CA ALA A 42 -107.40 27.90 -53.15
C ALA A 42 -107.55 28.06 -51.62
N ASN A 43 -108.72 28.55 -51.17
CA ASN A 43 -109.02 28.69 -49.74
C ASN A 43 -108.94 27.37 -48.95
N THR A 44 -109.18 26.25 -49.63
CA THR A 44 -109.20 24.89 -49.08
C THR A 44 -107.86 24.16 -49.17
N ASP A 45 -106.86 24.80 -49.78
CA ASP A 45 -105.52 24.22 -49.96
C ASP A 45 -104.65 24.58 -48.75
N GLN A 46 -104.12 23.55 -48.09
CA GLN A 46 -103.25 23.68 -46.93
C GLN A 46 -101.85 23.14 -47.27
N PRO A 47 -100.79 23.96 -47.20
CA PRO A 47 -99.42 23.48 -47.30
C PRO A 47 -99.09 22.53 -46.14
N VAL A 48 -98.48 21.40 -46.47
CA VAL A 48 -98.08 20.36 -45.52
C VAL A 48 -96.66 19.89 -45.80
N VAL A 49 -95.96 19.47 -44.75
CA VAL A 49 -94.67 18.78 -44.85
C VAL A 49 -94.82 17.40 -44.25
N PHE A 50 -94.18 16.41 -44.85
CA PHE A 50 -94.11 15.07 -44.28
C PHE A 50 -93.00 15.03 -43.23
N ASP A 51 -93.37 14.91 -41.96
CA ASP A 51 -92.40 14.74 -40.88
C ASP A 51 -91.90 13.29 -40.84
N ILE A 52 -90.59 13.12 -40.98
CA ILE A 52 -89.90 11.83 -41.07
C ILE A 52 -89.93 11.09 -39.73
N GLU A 53 -89.92 11.82 -38.61
CA GLU A 53 -89.89 11.22 -37.26
C GLU A 53 -91.28 10.74 -36.83
N SER A 54 -92.29 11.62 -36.91
CA SER A 54 -93.66 11.27 -36.55
C SER A 54 -94.41 10.48 -37.64
N LYS A 55 -93.86 10.40 -38.85
CA LYS A 55 -94.44 9.76 -40.05
C LYS A 55 -95.83 10.31 -40.39
N ARG A 56 -96.10 11.57 -40.08
CA ARG A 56 -97.37 12.26 -40.31
C ARG A 56 -97.15 13.54 -41.10
N PHE A 57 -98.18 13.97 -41.81
CA PHE A 57 -98.18 15.28 -42.45
C PHE A 57 -98.50 16.36 -41.41
N SER A 58 -97.57 17.28 -41.21
CA SER A 58 -97.76 18.46 -40.37
C SER A 58 -98.15 19.66 -41.22
N ARG A 59 -99.12 20.43 -40.75
CA ARG A 59 -99.49 21.72 -41.34
C ARG A 59 -98.33 22.70 -41.14
N CYS A 60 -97.96 23.41 -42.19
CA CYS A 60 -96.83 24.34 -42.18
C CYS A 60 -97.15 25.59 -43.00
N SER A 61 -96.28 26.59 -42.92
CA SER A 61 -96.37 27.76 -43.79
C SER A 61 -96.01 27.42 -45.24
N LEU A 62 -96.38 28.29 -46.18
CA LEU A 62 -96.11 28.08 -47.60
C LEU A 62 -94.61 28.02 -47.90
N GLU A 63 -93.79 28.83 -47.21
CA GLU A 63 -92.34 28.84 -47.36
C GLU A 63 -91.69 27.55 -46.84
N GLU A 64 -92.20 27.00 -45.74
CA GLU A 64 -91.72 25.73 -45.16
C GLU A 64 -92.13 24.50 -45.98
N ALA A 65 -93.22 24.59 -46.75
CA ALA A 65 -93.68 23.51 -47.62
C ALA A 65 -92.86 23.35 -48.91
N ILE A 66 -92.07 24.35 -49.29
CA ILE A 66 -91.19 24.31 -50.46
C ILE A 66 -89.93 23.54 -50.09
N LEU A 67 -89.80 22.36 -50.69
CA LEU A 67 -88.70 21.43 -50.45
C LEU A 67 -87.84 21.29 -51.72
N PRO A 68 -86.51 21.20 -51.58
CA PRO A 68 -85.64 20.91 -52.71
C PRO A 68 -85.76 19.44 -53.13
N PHE A 69 -85.46 19.14 -54.39
CA PHE A 69 -85.38 17.76 -54.90
C PHE A 69 -84.40 16.92 -54.09
N ALA A 70 -84.67 15.63 -54.00
CA ALA A 70 -83.71 14.66 -53.51
C ALA A 70 -82.60 14.49 -54.57
N VAL A 71 -81.43 15.05 -54.32
CA VAL A 71 -80.29 15.00 -55.25
C VAL A 71 -79.18 14.14 -54.65
N ALA A 72 -78.79 13.09 -55.38
CA ALA A 72 -77.53 12.39 -55.17
C ALA A 72 -76.59 12.67 -56.34
N PRO A 73 -75.49 13.42 -56.13
CA PRO A 73 -74.47 13.62 -57.16
C PRO A 73 -73.71 12.31 -57.45
N VAL A 74 -72.85 12.33 -58.47
CA VAL A 74 -72.00 11.18 -58.82
C VAL A 74 -71.18 10.75 -57.60
N GLY A 75 -71.19 9.45 -57.30
CA GLY A 75 -70.49 8.87 -56.15
C GLY A 75 -71.28 8.93 -54.83
N TRP A 76 -72.54 9.37 -54.85
CA TRP A 76 -73.47 9.30 -53.73
C TRP A 76 -74.63 8.37 -54.09
N TYR A 77 -75.40 7.93 -53.10
CA TYR A 77 -76.60 7.12 -53.31
C TYR A 77 -77.75 7.54 -52.39
N LEU A 78 -78.98 7.35 -52.86
CA LEU A 78 -80.19 7.59 -52.10
C LEU A 78 -80.72 6.27 -51.55
N VAL A 79 -80.98 6.21 -50.25
CA VAL A 79 -81.82 5.16 -49.66
C VAL A 79 -83.25 5.67 -49.65
N LEU A 80 -84.06 5.22 -50.61
CA LEU A 80 -85.46 5.56 -50.74
C LEU A 80 -86.31 4.54 -49.97
N LYS A 81 -87.16 5.02 -49.07
CA LYS A 81 -88.20 4.20 -48.42
C LYS A 81 -89.54 4.45 -49.08
N ASN A 82 -90.33 3.39 -49.21
CA ASN A 82 -91.63 3.38 -49.87
C ASN A 82 -91.53 3.76 -51.37
N PRO A 83 -90.77 3.00 -52.17
CA PRO A 83 -90.72 3.22 -53.62
C PRO A 83 -92.09 3.00 -54.26
N THR A 84 -92.26 3.46 -55.50
CA THR A 84 -93.39 3.09 -56.37
C THR A 84 -93.11 1.75 -57.05
N ASP A 85 -94.15 0.99 -57.40
CA ASP A 85 -94.04 -0.32 -58.07
C ASP A 85 -93.23 -0.23 -59.38
N ASP A 86 -93.46 0.83 -60.16
CA ASP A 86 -92.81 1.07 -61.46
C ASP A 86 -91.50 1.89 -61.35
N GLY A 87 -91.13 2.33 -60.14
CA GLY A 87 -89.97 3.20 -59.93
C GLY A 87 -90.10 4.62 -60.50
N GLU A 88 -91.30 5.00 -60.98
CA GLU A 88 -91.54 6.33 -61.55
C GLU A 88 -91.52 7.45 -60.50
N HIS A 89 -90.91 8.56 -60.89
CA HIS A 89 -90.86 9.78 -60.10
C HIS A 89 -91.91 10.80 -60.55
N PRO A 90 -92.36 11.70 -59.65
CA PRO A 90 -93.32 12.74 -59.98
C PRO A 90 -92.88 13.64 -61.17
N LYS A 91 -93.80 13.97 -62.09
CA LYS A 91 -93.49 14.69 -63.34
C LYS A 91 -93.27 16.19 -63.11
N THR A 92 -92.12 16.71 -63.54
CA THR A 92 -91.76 18.13 -63.41
C THR A 92 -92.72 19.08 -64.15
N GLY A 93 -93.02 20.24 -63.55
CA GLY A 93 -93.87 21.27 -64.18
C GLY A 93 -95.37 20.94 -64.20
N ALA A 94 -95.81 19.95 -63.42
CA ALA A 94 -97.20 19.54 -63.32
C ALA A 94 -97.60 19.27 -61.85
N ILE A 95 -98.92 19.24 -61.62
CA ILE A 95 -99.51 18.74 -60.38
C ILE A 95 -99.60 17.22 -60.49
N ASN A 96 -99.02 16.52 -59.52
CA ASN A 96 -99.03 15.06 -59.48
C ASN A 96 -99.90 14.59 -58.32
N ASN A 97 -100.90 13.77 -58.62
CA ASN A 97 -101.74 13.12 -57.62
C ASN A 97 -100.99 11.94 -57.01
N LEU A 98 -101.29 11.61 -55.75
CA LEU A 98 -100.68 10.48 -55.05
C LEU A 98 -100.79 9.16 -55.85
N VAL A 99 -99.67 8.45 -55.96
CA VAL A 99 -99.55 7.10 -56.54
C VAL A 99 -99.41 6.08 -55.41
N GLU A 100 -99.76 4.82 -55.67
CA GLU A 100 -99.57 3.73 -54.71
C GLU A 100 -98.07 3.52 -54.42
N LEU A 101 -97.73 3.39 -53.13
CA LEU A 101 -96.35 3.23 -52.65
C LEU A 101 -96.19 1.88 -51.96
N GLU A 102 -95.07 1.20 -52.18
CA GLU A 102 -94.72 -0.04 -51.50
C GLU A 102 -94.25 0.24 -50.06
N VAL A 103 -95.21 0.50 -49.16
CA VAL A 103 -94.92 0.89 -47.78
C VAL A 103 -94.13 -0.21 -47.06
N GLY A 104 -92.96 0.14 -46.53
CA GLY A 104 -92.09 -0.77 -45.77
C GLY A 104 -90.88 -1.30 -46.56
N ARG A 105 -90.87 -1.14 -47.89
CA ARG A 105 -89.71 -1.49 -48.73
C ARG A 105 -88.69 -0.35 -48.81
N LYS A 106 -87.45 -0.72 -49.09
CA LYS A 106 -86.31 0.20 -49.25
C LYS A 106 -85.53 -0.14 -50.50
N VAL A 107 -85.14 0.88 -51.26
CA VAL A 107 -84.35 0.76 -52.49
C VAL A 107 -83.14 1.68 -52.41
N ASN A 108 -81.99 1.19 -52.84
CA ASN A 108 -80.76 1.98 -52.95
C ASN A 108 -80.61 2.44 -54.41
N LEU A 109 -80.61 3.74 -54.64
CA LEU A 109 -80.47 4.35 -55.96
C LEU A 109 -79.09 5.03 -56.08
N PRO A 110 -78.16 4.52 -56.90
CA PRO A 110 -76.88 5.18 -57.13
C PRO A 110 -77.06 6.47 -57.94
N GLY A 111 -76.31 7.51 -57.60
CA GLY A 111 -76.28 8.76 -58.36
C GLY A 111 -75.59 8.62 -59.72
N PRO A 112 -75.82 9.55 -60.66
CA PRO A 112 -76.51 10.83 -60.48
C PRO A 112 -78.03 10.73 -60.63
N VAL A 113 -78.78 11.11 -59.60
CA VAL A 113 -80.25 11.18 -59.62
C VAL A 113 -80.75 12.45 -58.93
N ALA A 114 -81.78 13.08 -59.49
CA ALA A 114 -82.42 14.27 -58.96
C ALA A 114 -83.92 14.22 -59.25
N PHE A 115 -84.76 14.04 -58.21
CA PHE A 115 -86.21 13.96 -58.37
C PHE A 115 -86.96 14.50 -57.15
N ALA A 116 -88.22 14.90 -57.37
CA ALA A 116 -89.15 15.24 -56.29
C ALA A 116 -89.67 13.97 -55.60
N LEU A 117 -89.94 14.03 -54.30
CA LEU A 117 -90.49 12.88 -53.57
C LEU A 117 -92.01 12.79 -53.74
N TRP A 118 -92.55 11.57 -53.78
CA TRP A 118 -93.99 11.37 -53.58
C TRP A 118 -94.38 11.64 -52.12
N PRO A 119 -95.61 12.09 -51.83
CA PRO A 119 -96.06 12.24 -50.45
C PRO A 119 -95.97 10.91 -49.70
N GLY A 120 -95.23 10.87 -48.59
CA GLY A 120 -95.00 9.66 -47.78
C GLY A 120 -93.72 8.87 -48.14
N GLN A 121 -92.97 9.30 -49.16
CA GLN A 121 -91.60 8.83 -49.39
C GLN A 121 -90.62 9.48 -48.43
N MET A 122 -89.61 8.71 -48.04
CA MET A 122 -88.51 9.21 -47.22
C MET A 122 -87.20 8.88 -47.91
N VAL A 123 -86.29 9.84 -47.96
CA VAL A 123 -84.98 9.63 -48.57
C VAL A 123 -83.88 9.93 -47.56
N ARG A 124 -82.80 9.16 -47.65
CA ARG A 124 -81.53 9.48 -46.99
C ARG A 124 -80.44 9.51 -48.04
N VAL A 125 -79.79 10.67 -48.20
CA VAL A 125 -78.63 10.82 -49.08
C VAL A 125 -77.40 10.35 -48.31
N ILE A 126 -76.67 9.38 -48.87
CA ILE A 126 -75.45 8.82 -48.27
C ILE A 126 -74.33 8.94 -49.29
N GLN A 127 -73.16 9.39 -48.84
CA GLN A 127 -71.96 9.39 -49.66
C GLN A 127 -71.52 7.95 -49.93
N GLY A 128 -71.14 7.63 -51.17
CA GLY A 128 -70.58 6.33 -51.51
C GLY A 128 -69.28 6.09 -50.73
N HIS A 129 -69.01 4.82 -50.45
CA HIS A 129 -67.97 4.45 -49.50
C HIS A 129 -66.63 4.29 -50.23
N HIS A 130 -65.73 5.23 -50.02
CA HIS A 130 -64.35 5.13 -50.49
C HIS A 130 -63.52 4.31 -49.51
N LEU A 131 -62.82 3.31 -50.03
CA LEU A 131 -61.99 2.40 -49.26
C LEU A 131 -60.54 2.53 -49.66
N ARG A 132 -59.67 2.74 -48.67
CA ARG A 132 -58.23 2.51 -48.82
C ARG A 132 -57.92 1.03 -48.63
N SER A 133 -56.75 0.59 -49.07
CA SER A 133 -56.32 -0.83 -48.99
C SER A 133 -56.35 -1.40 -47.57
N ASN A 134 -56.22 -0.56 -46.55
CA ASN A 134 -56.26 -0.94 -45.14
C ASN A 134 -57.61 -0.63 -44.47
N GLN A 135 -58.70 -0.54 -45.24
CA GLN A 135 -60.03 -0.27 -44.71
C GLN A 135 -61.02 -1.33 -45.18
N TYR A 136 -62.13 -1.45 -44.47
CA TYR A 136 -63.19 -2.39 -44.82
C TYR A 136 -64.57 -1.88 -44.43
N LEU A 137 -65.60 -2.45 -45.05
CA LEU A 137 -66.99 -2.23 -44.69
C LEU A 137 -67.57 -3.51 -44.12
N VAL A 138 -68.45 -3.36 -43.13
CA VAL A 138 -69.33 -4.44 -42.70
C VAL A 138 -70.70 -4.19 -43.29
N VAL A 139 -71.20 -5.18 -44.02
CA VAL A 139 -72.44 -5.05 -44.78
C VAL A 139 -73.40 -6.16 -44.34
N ARG A 140 -74.66 -5.81 -44.09
CA ARG A 140 -75.70 -6.73 -43.64
C ARG A 140 -76.74 -6.92 -44.75
N VAL A 141 -77.10 -8.17 -45.00
CA VAL A 141 -78.24 -8.50 -45.85
C VAL A 141 -79.52 -8.30 -45.04
N TYR A 142 -80.38 -7.34 -45.43
CA TYR A 142 -81.67 -7.11 -44.77
C TYR A 142 -82.84 -7.76 -45.51
N ASP A 143 -82.69 -8.04 -46.81
CA ASP A 143 -83.69 -8.68 -47.66
C ASP A 143 -82.97 -9.59 -48.67
N GLU A 144 -83.18 -10.89 -48.53
CA GLU A 144 -82.49 -11.94 -49.30
C GLU A 144 -82.91 -11.97 -50.78
N GLU A 145 -84.21 -11.85 -51.06
CA GLU A 145 -84.73 -11.89 -52.43
C GLU A 145 -84.26 -10.66 -53.20
N ALA A 146 -84.37 -9.49 -52.58
CA ALA A 146 -83.92 -8.24 -53.15
C ALA A 146 -82.40 -8.20 -53.33
N ALA A 147 -81.62 -8.73 -52.38
CA ALA A 147 -80.16 -8.79 -52.48
C ALA A 147 -79.70 -9.69 -53.62
N LYS A 148 -80.29 -10.87 -53.79
CA LYS A 148 -79.96 -11.79 -54.89
C LYS A 148 -80.29 -11.20 -56.25
N ALA A 149 -81.46 -10.55 -56.38
CA ALA A 149 -81.89 -9.92 -57.63
C ALA A 149 -81.01 -8.71 -58.02
N ASN A 150 -80.56 -7.93 -57.03
CA ASN A 150 -79.86 -6.66 -57.27
C ASN A 150 -78.35 -6.71 -57.02
N TRP A 151 -77.76 -7.87 -56.68
CA TRP A 151 -76.32 -7.96 -56.37
C TRP A 151 -75.44 -7.44 -57.51
N LYS A 152 -75.83 -7.70 -58.76
CA LYS A 152 -75.12 -7.21 -59.97
C LYS A 152 -75.23 -5.70 -60.18
N ASN A 153 -76.20 -5.04 -59.53
CA ASN A 153 -76.42 -3.60 -59.60
C ASN A 153 -75.56 -2.83 -58.57
N ALA A 154 -74.75 -3.53 -57.77
CA ALA A 154 -73.79 -2.90 -56.87
C ALA A 154 -72.72 -2.15 -57.68
N VAL A 155 -72.44 -0.90 -57.31
CA VAL A 155 -71.33 -0.15 -57.92
C VAL A 155 -70.06 -0.49 -57.17
N ILE A 156 -69.24 -1.37 -57.75
CA ILE A 156 -67.96 -1.83 -57.20
C ILE A 156 -66.85 -1.38 -58.13
N LYS A 157 -65.91 -0.57 -57.64
CA LYS A 157 -64.66 -0.28 -58.36
C LYS A 157 -63.53 -1.11 -57.75
N PRO A 158 -62.83 -1.97 -58.52
CA PRO A 158 -61.70 -2.73 -58.00
C PRO A 158 -60.51 -1.82 -57.67
N GLN A 159 -59.56 -2.31 -56.88
CA GLN A 159 -58.40 -1.54 -56.43
C GLN A 159 -57.23 -1.50 -57.43
N THR A 160 -57.12 -2.49 -58.33
CA THR A 160 -56.08 -2.56 -59.39
C THR A 160 -56.68 -2.20 -60.76
N PRO A 161 -56.09 -1.23 -61.49
CA PRO A 161 -56.44 -0.92 -62.87
C PRO A 161 -55.50 -1.68 -63.82
N ASP A 162 -55.67 -2.99 -63.97
CA ASP A 162 -55.02 -3.69 -65.08
C ASP A 162 -55.94 -3.59 -66.31
N GLU A 163 -55.50 -2.84 -67.32
CA GLU A 163 -56.26 -2.56 -68.55
C GLU A 163 -56.38 -3.76 -69.52
N ASP A 164 -55.79 -4.93 -69.20
CA ASP A 164 -55.78 -6.10 -70.11
C ASP A 164 -56.17 -7.46 -69.46
N ALA A 165 -56.81 -7.45 -68.29
CA ALA A 165 -57.47 -8.64 -67.75
C ALA A 165 -59.00 -8.46 -67.79
N PRO A 166 -59.79 -9.47 -68.20
CA PRO A 166 -61.23 -9.41 -68.00
C PRO A 166 -61.48 -9.14 -66.53
N ALA A 167 -62.26 -8.10 -66.22
CA ALA A 167 -62.73 -7.82 -64.88
C ALA A 167 -63.65 -8.96 -64.42
N GLU A 168 -63.06 -10.09 -64.01
CA GLU A 168 -63.76 -11.08 -63.21
C GLU A 168 -63.98 -10.44 -61.85
N VAL A 169 -65.15 -9.79 -61.71
CA VAL A 169 -65.81 -9.68 -60.41
C VAL A 169 -65.77 -11.09 -59.83
N PRO A 170 -65.20 -11.31 -58.63
CA PRO A 170 -65.13 -12.66 -58.09
C PRO A 170 -66.52 -13.28 -58.13
N GLU A 171 -66.72 -14.29 -59.00
CA GLU A 171 -67.92 -15.10 -59.07
C GLU A 171 -67.94 -16.03 -57.84
N LEU A 172 -68.08 -15.44 -56.68
CA LEU A 172 -68.79 -16.05 -55.59
C LEU A 172 -69.96 -15.11 -55.34
N THR A 173 -71.16 -15.45 -55.80
CA THR A 173 -72.35 -14.94 -55.11
C THR A 173 -72.18 -15.38 -53.66
N PRO A 174 -71.85 -14.47 -52.72
CA PRO A 174 -71.76 -14.88 -51.33
C PRO A 174 -73.11 -15.47 -50.95
N ASP A 175 -73.13 -16.43 -50.04
CA ASP A 175 -74.41 -16.90 -49.52
C ASP A 175 -75.12 -15.71 -48.84
N LEU A 176 -76.15 -15.17 -49.50
CA LEU A 176 -76.88 -13.93 -49.16
C LEU A 176 -78.10 -14.25 -48.29
N THR A 177 -77.87 -14.91 -47.16
CA THR A 177 -78.93 -15.20 -46.18
C THR A 177 -79.28 -13.95 -45.37
N MET A 178 -80.57 -13.80 -45.03
CA MET A 178 -81.05 -12.66 -44.23
C MET A 178 -80.29 -12.57 -42.89
N GLY A 179 -79.85 -11.36 -42.54
CA GLY A 179 -79.13 -11.07 -41.29
C GLY A 179 -77.63 -11.38 -41.34
N LYS A 180 -77.14 -12.03 -42.41
CA LYS A 180 -75.73 -12.34 -42.55
C LYS A 180 -74.88 -11.08 -42.76
N LEU A 181 -73.74 -11.05 -42.09
CA LEU A 181 -72.75 -9.99 -42.19
C LEU A 181 -71.63 -10.41 -43.14
N LEU A 182 -71.22 -9.50 -44.01
CA LEU A 182 -70.15 -9.66 -44.98
C LEU A 182 -69.13 -8.53 -44.80
N VAL A 183 -67.85 -8.84 -45.01
CA VAL A 183 -66.76 -7.86 -44.95
C VAL A 183 -66.28 -7.57 -46.37
N ILE A 184 -66.46 -6.32 -46.81
CA ILE A 184 -65.92 -5.83 -48.08
C ILE A 184 -64.55 -5.25 -47.81
N LYS A 185 -63.50 -5.89 -48.35
CA LYS A 185 -62.11 -5.53 -48.10
C LYS A 185 -61.65 -4.45 -49.05
N GLY A 186 -60.97 -3.45 -48.51
CA GLY A 186 -60.38 -2.36 -49.29
C GLY A 186 -59.29 -2.82 -50.26
N THR A 187 -58.59 -3.93 -49.97
CA THR A 187 -57.60 -4.55 -50.89
C THR A 187 -58.19 -4.95 -52.23
N GLU A 188 -59.49 -5.28 -52.25
CA GLU A 188 -60.20 -5.77 -53.43
C GLU A 188 -61.04 -4.65 -54.06
N VAL A 189 -61.64 -3.78 -53.23
CA VAL A 189 -62.60 -2.76 -53.64
C VAL A 189 -62.15 -1.36 -53.17
N SER A 190 -62.02 -0.42 -54.11
CA SER A 190 -61.66 0.98 -53.83
C SER A 190 -62.87 1.90 -53.60
N PHE A 191 -64.03 1.54 -54.16
CA PHE A 191 -65.27 2.28 -54.01
C PHE A 191 -66.47 1.33 -54.03
N TYR A 192 -67.39 1.50 -53.07
CA TYR A 192 -68.54 0.63 -52.89
C TYR A 192 -69.83 1.41 -52.65
N ILE A 193 -70.87 1.09 -53.43
CA ILE A 193 -72.27 1.46 -53.16
C ILE A 193 -73.08 0.18 -52.99
N PRO A 194 -73.79 -0.01 -51.87
CA PRO A 194 -74.55 -1.22 -51.63
C PRO A 194 -75.73 -1.35 -52.61
N PRO A 195 -75.98 -2.55 -53.17
CA PRO A 195 -77.19 -2.80 -53.94
C PRO A 195 -78.42 -2.82 -53.03
N THR A 196 -79.61 -2.79 -53.63
CA THR A 196 -80.87 -3.00 -52.88
C THR A 196 -80.88 -4.38 -52.21
N GLY A 197 -81.39 -4.47 -50.98
CA GLY A 197 -81.37 -5.69 -50.14
C GLY A 197 -80.17 -5.79 -49.19
N VAL A 198 -79.21 -4.89 -49.35
CA VAL A 198 -77.94 -4.87 -48.62
C VAL A 198 -77.74 -3.48 -48.00
N GLU A 199 -77.35 -3.42 -46.73
CA GLU A 199 -77.06 -2.15 -46.04
C GLU A 199 -75.68 -2.15 -45.39
N VAL A 200 -75.01 -1.00 -45.43
CA VAL A 200 -73.72 -0.83 -44.75
C VAL A 200 -73.97 -0.51 -43.28
N VAL A 201 -73.40 -1.32 -42.39
CA VAL A 201 -73.57 -1.20 -40.94
C VAL A 201 -72.54 -0.21 -40.41
N ALA A 202 -73.01 0.91 -39.86
CA ALA A 202 -72.16 1.87 -39.18
C ALA A 202 -71.51 1.22 -37.93
N ASP A 203 -70.28 1.62 -37.62
CA ASP A 203 -69.60 1.29 -36.38
C ASP A 203 -70.22 2.05 -35.17
N VAL A 204 -69.79 1.74 -33.95
CA VAL A 204 -70.26 2.35 -32.69
C VAL A 204 -70.15 3.89 -32.71
N GLY A 205 -69.19 4.45 -33.47
CA GLY A 205 -69.00 5.89 -33.66
C GLY A 205 -69.82 6.53 -34.78
N GLY A 206 -70.69 5.77 -35.47
CA GLY A 206 -71.50 6.27 -36.59
C GLY A 206 -70.79 6.31 -37.95
N GLU A 207 -69.51 5.94 -38.01
CA GLU A 207 -68.73 5.84 -39.25
C GLU A 207 -68.97 4.50 -39.96
N TYR A 208 -69.08 4.51 -41.29
CA TYR A 208 -69.31 3.29 -42.08
C TYR A 208 -68.02 2.54 -42.43
N VAL A 209 -66.92 3.27 -42.63
CA VAL A 209 -65.62 2.73 -43.01
C VAL A 209 -64.83 2.38 -41.75
N ARG A 210 -64.31 1.16 -41.67
CA ARG A 210 -63.53 0.67 -40.54
C ARG A 210 -62.08 0.47 -40.94
N ASP A 211 -61.15 0.72 -40.03
CA ASP A 211 -59.73 0.52 -40.26
C ASP A 211 -59.31 -0.92 -39.93
N ALA A 212 -58.69 -1.58 -40.91
CA ALA A 212 -58.03 -2.88 -40.77
C ALA A 212 -56.64 -2.72 -40.12
N VAL A 213 -56.09 -3.80 -39.58
CA VAL A 213 -54.75 -3.77 -39.00
C VAL A 213 -53.72 -4.15 -40.08
N THR A 214 -52.86 -3.20 -40.44
CA THR A 214 -51.69 -3.46 -41.28
C THR A 214 -50.53 -3.89 -40.41
N LEU A 215 -50.08 -5.14 -40.59
CA LEU A 215 -48.92 -5.69 -39.92
C LEU A 215 -47.68 -5.52 -40.77
N GLU A 216 -46.63 -4.95 -40.19
CA GLU A 216 -45.28 -4.94 -40.74
C GLU A 216 -44.54 -6.25 -40.44
N ARG A 217 -43.29 -6.37 -40.90
CA ARG A 217 -42.44 -7.50 -40.51
C ARG A 217 -42.23 -7.48 -39.00
N LEU A 218 -42.25 -8.67 -38.37
CA LEU A 218 -42.16 -8.86 -36.92
C LEU A 218 -43.35 -8.31 -36.13
N GLU A 219 -44.45 -7.95 -36.78
CA GLU A 219 -45.70 -7.61 -36.11
C GLU A 219 -46.70 -8.76 -36.19
N TYR A 220 -47.56 -8.86 -35.19
CA TYR A 220 -48.70 -9.76 -35.15
C TYR A 220 -49.92 -9.08 -34.52
N CYS A 221 -51.12 -9.53 -34.86
CA CYS A 221 -52.34 -9.16 -34.15
C CYS A 221 -53.06 -10.40 -33.65
N ILE A 222 -54.00 -10.18 -32.72
CA ILE A 222 -54.82 -11.25 -32.15
C ILE A 222 -56.27 -10.92 -32.48
N LEU A 223 -56.94 -11.85 -33.16
CA LEU A 223 -58.39 -11.81 -33.38
C LEU A 223 -59.05 -12.76 -32.37
N LEU A 224 -60.13 -12.29 -31.75
CA LEU A 224 -60.96 -13.08 -30.85
C LEU A 224 -62.31 -13.32 -31.53
N ASP A 225 -62.69 -14.59 -31.65
CA ASP A 225 -64.02 -14.97 -32.12
C ASP A 225 -65.03 -15.01 -30.95
N GLU A 226 -66.33 -15.09 -31.26
CA GLU A 226 -67.40 -15.25 -30.27
C GLU A 226 -67.32 -16.57 -29.49
N SER A 227 -66.59 -17.57 -30.02
CA SER A 227 -66.35 -18.85 -29.35
C SER A 227 -65.22 -18.79 -28.31
N GLY A 228 -64.51 -17.66 -28.21
CA GLY A 228 -63.37 -17.45 -27.33
C GLY A 228 -62.02 -17.93 -27.88
N ASN A 229 -61.96 -18.43 -29.13
CA ASN A 229 -60.72 -18.81 -29.78
C ASN A 229 -59.95 -17.57 -30.23
N LYS A 230 -58.63 -17.63 -30.04
CA LYS A 230 -57.70 -16.55 -30.41
C LYS A 230 -56.89 -16.95 -31.63
N SER A 231 -57.02 -16.19 -32.71
CA SER A 231 -56.22 -16.34 -33.92
C SER A 231 -55.06 -15.35 -33.91
N TYR A 232 -53.83 -15.87 -34.02
CA TYR A 232 -52.60 -15.07 -34.04
C TYR A 232 -52.13 -14.94 -35.49
N LEU A 233 -52.23 -13.74 -36.07
CA LEU A 233 -51.87 -13.47 -37.46
C LEU A 233 -50.58 -12.68 -37.52
N GLN A 234 -49.63 -13.12 -38.35
CA GLN A 234 -48.28 -12.57 -38.48
C GLN A 234 -48.15 -11.71 -39.75
N GLY A 235 -47.37 -10.64 -39.69
CA GLY A 235 -47.08 -9.79 -40.85
C GLY A 235 -45.92 -10.31 -41.73
N PRO A 236 -45.69 -9.70 -42.91
CA PRO A 236 -46.39 -8.55 -43.45
C PRO A 236 -47.74 -8.93 -44.09
N ALA A 237 -48.83 -8.37 -43.57
CA ALA A 237 -50.19 -8.67 -44.05
C ALA A 237 -51.17 -7.56 -43.63
N VAL A 238 -52.18 -7.32 -44.46
CA VAL A 238 -53.35 -6.53 -44.05
C VAL A 238 -54.38 -7.49 -43.49
N VAL A 239 -54.64 -7.39 -42.20
CA VAL A 239 -55.55 -8.30 -41.49
C VAL A 239 -56.94 -7.69 -41.42
N PHE A 240 -57.91 -8.40 -41.99
CA PHE A 240 -59.33 -8.09 -41.90
C PHE A 240 -60.00 -9.07 -40.93
N PRO A 241 -60.77 -8.59 -39.95
CA PRO A 241 -61.51 -9.48 -39.07
C PRO A 241 -62.66 -10.13 -39.83
N ARG A 242 -63.03 -11.35 -39.47
CA ARG A 242 -64.33 -11.92 -39.87
C ARG A 242 -65.47 -11.09 -39.25
N PRO A 243 -66.70 -11.19 -39.77
CA PRO A 243 -67.82 -10.40 -39.25
C PRO A 243 -68.09 -10.53 -37.74
N THR A 244 -67.75 -11.68 -37.15
CA THR A 244 -67.90 -11.99 -35.73
C THR A 244 -66.58 -11.92 -34.94
N GLU A 245 -65.48 -11.56 -35.59
CA GLU A 245 -64.18 -11.44 -34.93
C GLU A 245 -63.92 -9.99 -34.54
N VAL A 246 -63.28 -9.82 -33.39
CA VAL A 246 -62.86 -8.51 -32.90
C VAL A 246 -61.36 -8.51 -32.65
N PHE A 247 -60.70 -7.40 -32.98
CA PHE A 247 -59.30 -7.21 -32.63
C PHE A 247 -59.15 -7.13 -31.11
N VAL A 248 -58.29 -7.98 -30.56
CA VAL A 248 -57.88 -7.85 -29.16
C VAL A 248 -57.03 -6.60 -29.03
N GLN A 249 -57.58 -5.60 -28.35
CA GLN A 249 -56.90 -4.35 -28.06
C GLN A 249 -56.23 -4.44 -26.68
N ARG A 250 -54.95 -4.04 -26.60
CA ARG A 250 -54.26 -3.85 -25.30
C ARG A 250 -53.88 -2.37 -25.19
N GLY A 251 -54.49 -1.66 -24.24
CA GLY A 251 -54.41 -0.20 -24.19
C GLY A 251 -55.01 0.43 -25.45
N SER A 252 -54.22 1.16 -26.23
CA SER A 252 -54.61 1.70 -27.55
C SER A 252 -54.12 0.87 -28.74
N ALA A 253 -53.30 -0.16 -28.51
CA ALA A 253 -52.64 -0.91 -29.58
C ALA A 253 -53.43 -2.17 -30.00
N ARG A 254 -53.60 -2.35 -31.32
CA ARG A 254 -54.19 -3.55 -31.96
C ARG A 254 -53.15 -4.43 -32.67
N LYS A 255 -51.91 -3.94 -32.78
CA LYS A 255 -50.76 -4.67 -33.32
C LYS A 255 -49.67 -4.77 -32.27
N PHE A 256 -49.00 -5.92 -32.25
CA PHE A 256 -47.98 -6.29 -31.27
C PHE A 256 -46.72 -6.72 -32.01
N ARG A 257 -45.55 -6.56 -31.40
CA ARG A 257 -44.29 -7.04 -31.97
C ARG A 257 -43.95 -8.43 -31.44
N ALA A 258 -43.36 -9.25 -32.30
CA ALA A 258 -42.78 -10.54 -31.94
C ALA A 258 -41.75 -10.38 -30.82
N ILE A 259 -41.57 -11.45 -30.04
CA ILE A 259 -40.62 -11.47 -28.95
C ILE A 259 -39.24 -11.78 -29.53
N GLU A 260 -38.38 -10.77 -29.53
CA GLU A 260 -36.98 -10.90 -29.95
C GLU A 260 -36.16 -11.44 -28.77
N LEU A 261 -35.63 -12.64 -28.94
CA LEU A 261 -34.73 -13.31 -28.01
C LEU A 261 -33.29 -13.17 -28.50
N SER A 262 -32.41 -12.72 -27.61
CA SER A 262 -30.96 -12.84 -27.78
C SER A 262 -30.49 -14.26 -27.42
N GLU A 263 -29.29 -14.65 -27.86
CA GLU A 263 -28.65 -15.94 -27.49
C GLU A 263 -28.58 -16.16 -25.97
N ASN A 264 -28.58 -15.08 -25.20
CA ASN A 264 -28.48 -15.05 -23.75
C ASN A 264 -29.84 -14.82 -23.07
N SER A 265 -30.94 -15.11 -23.75
CA SER A 265 -32.29 -15.00 -23.19
C SER A 265 -33.18 -16.15 -23.65
N GLY A 266 -34.20 -16.46 -22.85
CA GLY A 266 -35.20 -17.46 -23.19
C GLY A 266 -36.57 -17.12 -22.65
N ILE A 267 -37.60 -17.76 -23.20
CA ILE A 267 -38.98 -17.63 -22.77
C ILE A 267 -39.47 -18.96 -22.22
N TYR A 268 -40.16 -18.90 -21.08
CA TYR A 268 -40.72 -20.06 -20.44
C TYR A 268 -42.21 -20.19 -20.77
N LEU A 269 -42.60 -21.32 -21.35
CA LEU A 269 -43.91 -21.55 -21.95
C LEU A 269 -44.51 -22.86 -21.43
N LYS A 270 -45.83 -22.88 -21.30
CA LYS A 270 -46.64 -24.07 -21.07
C LYS A 270 -47.54 -24.33 -22.25
N VAL A 271 -47.60 -25.56 -22.71
CA VAL A 271 -48.48 -25.98 -23.79
C VAL A 271 -49.90 -26.16 -23.25
N ILE A 272 -50.86 -25.44 -23.82
CA ILE A 272 -52.28 -25.46 -23.42
C ILE A 272 -53.18 -26.19 -24.42
N ALA A 273 -52.68 -26.44 -25.65
CA ALA A 273 -53.36 -27.24 -26.66
C ALA A 273 -52.32 -28.10 -27.42
N PRO A 274 -52.66 -29.33 -27.84
CA PRO A 274 -51.71 -30.20 -28.50
C PRO A 274 -51.39 -29.68 -29.90
N TYR A 275 -50.11 -29.73 -30.28
CA TYR A 275 -49.69 -29.34 -31.63
C TYR A 275 -48.43 -30.09 -32.06
N ARG A 276 -48.09 -30.04 -33.34
CA ARG A 276 -46.80 -30.51 -33.87
C ARG A 276 -45.94 -29.33 -34.29
N ASP A 277 -44.70 -29.31 -33.83
CA ASP A 277 -43.73 -28.27 -34.18
C ASP A 277 -43.26 -28.41 -35.65
N ALA A 278 -42.45 -27.46 -36.11
CA ALA A 278 -41.89 -27.48 -37.46
C ALA A 278 -40.87 -28.61 -37.68
N LEU A 279 -40.36 -29.22 -36.60
CA LEU A 279 -39.40 -30.33 -36.60
C LEU A 279 -40.10 -31.70 -36.53
N GLY A 280 -41.44 -31.72 -36.41
CA GLY A 280 -42.26 -32.92 -36.34
C GLY A 280 -42.49 -33.48 -34.92
N HIS A 281 -41.95 -32.84 -33.87
CA HIS A 281 -42.20 -33.22 -32.49
C HIS A 281 -43.65 -32.86 -32.10
N GLY A 282 -44.33 -33.83 -31.49
CA GLY A 282 -45.65 -33.60 -30.89
C GLY A 282 -45.50 -33.06 -29.48
N HIS A 283 -46.28 -32.03 -29.15
CA HIS A 283 -46.42 -31.48 -27.82
C HIS A 283 -47.82 -31.74 -27.28
N GLU A 284 -47.91 -32.17 -26.03
CA GLU A 284 -49.16 -32.45 -25.34
C GLU A 284 -49.51 -31.33 -24.36
N VAL A 285 -50.78 -31.31 -23.93
CA VAL A 285 -51.25 -30.33 -22.95
C VAL A 285 -50.53 -30.54 -21.62
N GLY A 286 -49.90 -29.49 -21.11
CA GLY A 286 -49.16 -29.51 -19.86
C GLY A 286 -47.65 -29.47 -20.03
N ASP A 287 -47.13 -29.75 -21.23
CA ASP A 287 -45.68 -29.72 -21.51
C ASP A 287 -45.08 -28.34 -21.20
N GLU A 288 -43.93 -28.36 -20.54
CA GLU A 288 -43.17 -27.17 -20.16
C GLU A 288 -41.97 -26.99 -21.10
N LEU A 289 -41.97 -25.88 -21.84
CA LEU A 289 -40.98 -25.56 -22.86
C LEU A 289 -40.18 -24.33 -22.43
N PHE A 290 -38.86 -24.41 -22.55
CA PHE A 290 -37.98 -23.26 -22.41
C PHE A 290 -37.29 -23.04 -23.76
N ILE A 291 -37.77 -22.04 -24.51
CA ILE A 291 -37.25 -21.69 -25.84
C ILE A 291 -36.21 -20.61 -25.64
N THR A 292 -34.96 -20.89 -26.02
CA THR A 292 -33.86 -19.93 -25.93
C THR A 292 -33.63 -19.22 -27.25
N GLY A 293 -32.95 -18.07 -27.24
CA GLY A 293 -32.57 -17.39 -28.48
C GLY A 293 -31.60 -18.18 -29.36
N LYS A 294 -30.95 -19.22 -28.83
CA LYS A 294 -30.17 -20.18 -29.63
C LYS A 294 -31.07 -21.11 -30.45
N ASP A 295 -32.24 -21.45 -29.92
CA ASP A 295 -33.22 -22.27 -30.62
C ASP A 295 -33.99 -21.42 -31.63
N GLN A 296 -34.48 -20.26 -31.19
CA GLN A 296 -35.29 -19.36 -31.99
C GLN A 296 -35.11 -17.90 -31.53
N MET A 297 -34.48 -17.07 -32.37
CA MET A 297 -34.27 -15.65 -32.06
C MET A 297 -35.56 -14.81 -32.07
N ILE A 298 -36.57 -15.24 -32.82
CA ILE A 298 -37.82 -14.47 -33.01
C ILE A 298 -38.98 -15.39 -32.71
N TYR A 299 -39.61 -15.20 -31.56
CA TYR A 299 -40.73 -16.00 -31.12
C TYR A 299 -42.05 -15.26 -31.31
N PHE A 300 -42.95 -15.85 -32.08
CA PHE A 300 -44.34 -15.39 -32.20
C PHE A 300 -45.21 -16.16 -31.20
N PRO A 301 -45.98 -15.46 -30.35
CA PRO A 301 -46.96 -16.10 -29.49
C PRO A 301 -47.95 -16.94 -30.30
N ARG A 302 -48.23 -18.13 -29.79
CA ARG A 302 -49.06 -19.15 -30.40
C ARG A 302 -50.34 -19.37 -29.60
N PRO A 303 -51.47 -19.77 -30.23
CA PRO A 303 -52.68 -20.12 -29.50
C PRO A 303 -52.47 -21.33 -28.59
N GLU A 304 -51.51 -22.19 -28.89
CA GLU A 304 -51.22 -23.39 -28.10
C GLU A 304 -50.27 -23.14 -26.92
N HIS A 305 -49.72 -21.92 -26.77
CA HIS A 305 -48.74 -21.59 -25.75
C HIS A 305 -49.23 -20.54 -24.75
N ALA A 306 -48.99 -20.80 -23.47
CA ALA A 306 -49.13 -19.82 -22.40
C ALA A 306 -47.76 -19.52 -21.78
N ALA A 307 -47.31 -18.26 -21.82
CA ALA A 307 -46.07 -17.88 -21.15
C ALA A 307 -46.23 -17.95 -19.62
N ILE A 308 -45.30 -18.62 -18.95
CA ILE A 308 -45.21 -18.65 -17.50
C ILE A 308 -44.35 -17.48 -17.07
N LYS A 309 -44.92 -16.59 -16.27
CA LYS A 309 -44.22 -15.41 -15.73
C LYS A 309 -43.60 -15.73 -14.38
N TYR A 310 -42.36 -15.29 -14.18
CA TYR A 310 -41.72 -15.23 -12.87
C TYR A 310 -41.64 -13.76 -12.45
N GLY A 311 -42.45 -13.38 -11.47
CA GLY A 311 -42.65 -11.97 -11.10
C GLY A 311 -43.30 -11.18 -12.24
N ALA A 312 -42.72 -10.02 -12.58
CA ALA A 312 -43.20 -9.16 -13.66
C ALA A 312 -42.60 -9.50 -15.04
N GLN A 313 -41.59 -10.38 -15.09
CA GLN A 313 -40.84 -10.66 -16.31
C GLN A 313 -41.22 -12.01 -16.90
N ALA A 314 -41.41 -12.03 -18.22
CA ALA A 314 -41.71 -13.22 -19.00
C ALA A 314 -40.52 -13.68 -19.86
N ILE A 315 -39.48 -12.85 -19.99
CA ILE A 315 -38.21 -13.20 -20.62
C ILE A 315 -37.19 -13.42 -19.51
N HIS A 316 -36.55 -14.58 -19.55
CA HIS A 316 -35.42 -14.93 -18.69
C HIS A 316 -34.14 -14.48 -19.37
N TYR A 317 -33.31 -13.75 -18.64
CA TYR A 317 -31.99 -13.31 -19.12
C TYR A 317 -30.89 -14.10 -18.43
N ALA A 318 -29.81 -14.34 -19.17
CA ALA A 318 -28.62 -14.96 -18.63
C ALA A 318 -27.92 -14.00 -17.67
N VAL A 319 -27.29 -14.58 -16.66
CA VAL A 319 -26.47 -13.87 -15.69
C VAL A 319 -25.01 -14.00 -16.12
N ALA A 320 -24.32 -12.87 -16.25
CA ALA A 320 -22.88 -12.86 -16.45
C ALA A 320 -22.18 -13.22 -15.13
N ILE A 321 -21.29 -14.20 -15.18
CA ILE A 321 -20.45 -14.63 -14.06
C ILE A 321 -18.99 -14.32 -14.45
N PRO A 322 -18.37 -13.27 -13.91
CA PRO A 322 -16.97 -12.92 -14.16
C PRO A 322 -15.97 -13.97 -13.67
N ALA A 323 -14.72 -13.88 -14.13
CA ALA A 323 -13.63 -14.72 -13.62
C ALA A 323 -13.39 -14.44 -12.14
N GLY A 324 -13.27 -15.49 -11.32
CA GLY A 324 -13.11 -15.39 -9.88
C GLY A 324 -14.42 -15.28 -9.08
N GLU A 325 -15.57 -15.16 -9.76
CA GLU A 325 -16.90 -15.22 -9.15
C GLU A 325 -17.60 -16.55 -9.47
N ALA A 326 -18.63 -16.85 -8.69
CA ALA A 326 -19.52 -17.97 -8.93
C ALA A 326 -20.94 -17.67 -8.46
N ARG A 327 -21.91 -18.46 -8.94
CA ARG A 327 -23.30 -18.45 -8.45
C ARG A 327 -23.68 -19.84 -7.96
N TYR A 328 -24.52 -19.91 -6.93
CA TYR A 328 -25.12 -21.18 -6.51
C TYR A 328 -26.34 -21.48 -7.39
N VAL A 329 -26.39 -22.67 -7.96
CA VAL A 329 -27.48 -23.14 -8.81
C VAL A 329 -28.10 -24.37 -8.17
N LEU A 330 -29.36 -24.26 -7.79
CA LEU A 330 -30.18 -25.36 -7.29
C LEU A 330 -30.85 -26.06 -8.48
N ASP A 331 -30.64 -27.36 -8.59
CA ASP A 331 -31.45 -28.22 -9.43
C ASP A 331 -32.76 -28.58 -8.68
N ARG A 332 -33.90 -28.18 -9.24
CA ARG A 332 -35.24 -28.40 -8.69
C ARG A 332 -35.64 -29.87 -8.63
N ASN A 333 -35.10 -30.69 -9.53
CA ASN A 333 -35.45 -32.11 -9.61
C ASN A 333 -34.65 -32.93 -8.60
N THR A 334 -33.36 -32.63 -8.45
CA THR A 334 -32.46 -33.40 -7.58
C THR A 334 -32.28 -32.78 -6.20
N GLY A 335 -32.61 -31.50 -6.02
CA GLY A 335 -32.34 -30.74 -4.80
C GLY A 335 -30.85 -30.40 -4.60
N ARG A 336 -29.97 -30.77 -5.54
CA ARG A 336 -28.53 -30.54 -5.45
C ARG A 336 -28.22 -29.08 -5.77
N ILE A 337 -27.44 -28.43 -4.91
CA ILE A 337 -26.90 -27.10 -5.16
C ILE A 337 -25.47 -27.26 -5.66
N ARG A 338 -25.21 -26.75 -6.87
CA ARG A 338 -23.87 -26.72 -7.47
C ARG A 338 -23.34 -25.29 -7.54
N LEU A 339 -22.01 -25.18 -7.60
CA LEU A 339 -21.30 -23.91 -7.74
C LEU A 339 -20.91 -23.70 -9.20
N GLU A 340 -21.57 -22.77 -9.88
CA GLU A 340 -21.27 -22.42 -11.28
C GLU A 340 -20.20 -21.32 -11.30
N ARG A 341 -18.97 -21.66 -11.71
CA ARG A 341 -17.80 -20.77 -11.68
C ARG A 341 -17.62 -20.04 -13.02
N GLY A 342 -17.31 -18.75 -12.97
CA GLY A 342 -16.99 -17.96 -14.17
C GLY A 342 -15.58 -18.22 -14.70
N PRO A 343 -15.23 -17.65 -15.87
CA PRO A 343 -16.03 -16.72 -16.66
C PRO A 343 -17.07 -17.43 -17.56
N CYS A 344 -18.35 -17.12 -17.41
CA CYS A 344 -19.40 -17.63 -18.29
C CYS A 344 -20.65 -16.72 -18.32
N ILE A 345 -21.48 -16.87 -19.37
CA ILE A 345 -22.81 -16.28 -19.44
C ILE A 345 -23.81 -17.40 -19.20
N PHE A 346 -24.38 -17.44 -17.99
CA PHE A 346 -25.18 -18.56 -17.52
C PHE A 346 -26.67 -18.26 -17.64
N LEU A 347 -27.38 -19.01 -18.48
CA LEU A 347 -28.84 -18.95 -18.62
C LEU A 347 -29.47 -20.15 -17.89
N PRO A 348 -30.01 -19.97 -16.66
CA PRO A 348 -30.66 -21.08 -15.95
C PRO A 348 -31.94 -21.50 -16.68
N ASP A 349 -32.11 -22.81 -16.90
CA ASP A 349 -33.39 -23.35 -17.40
C ASP A 349 -34.42 -23.30 -16.25
N PRO A 350 -35.45 -22.43 -16.31
CA PRO A 350 -36.39 -22.25 -15.21
C PRO A 350 -37.19 -23.51 -14.86
N ARG A 351 -37.21 -24.53 -15.73
CA ARG A 351 -37.83 -25.83 -15.45
C ARG A 351 -37.03 -26.63 -14.43
N LYS A 352 -35.70 -26.53 -14.49
CA LYS A 352 -34.78 -27.41 -13.77
C LYS A 352 -33.89 -26.66 -12.78
N GLU A 353 -33.57 -25.41 -13.03
CA GLU A 353 -32.49 -24.70 -12.34
C GLU A 353 -32.96 -23.35 -11.80
N VAL A 354 -32.48 -23.01 -10.60
CA VAL A 354 -32.72 -21.71 -9.96
C VAL A 354 -31.44 -21.22 -9.33
N ILE A 355 -31.13 -19.94 -9.51
CA ILE A 355 -30.02 -19.29 -8.80
C ILE A 355 -30.46 -19.03 -7.37
N VAL A 356 -29.64 -19.49 -6.41
CA VAL A 356 -29.92 -19.36 -4.97
C VAL A 356 -28.85 -18.49 -4.33
N ARG A 357 -29.24 -17.72 -3.32
CA ARG A 357 -28.31 -16.95 -2.50
C ARG A 357 -28.14 -17.62 -1.14
N ARG A 358 -26.90 -17.71 -0.66
CA ARG A 358 -26.58 -18.32 0.64
C ARG A 358 -26.61 -17.24 1.72
N VAL A 359 -27.56 -17.36 2.66
CA VAL A 359 -27.59 -16.55 3.88
C VAL A 359 -26.70 -17.19 4.93
N LEU A 360 -25.86 -16.39 5.58
CA LEU A 360 -25.02 -16.83 6.71
C LEU A 360 -25.63 -16.35 8.03
N ASP A 361 -25.38 -17.07 9.11
CA ASP A 361 -25.76 -16.59 10.43
C ASP A 361 -24.91 -15.37 10.82
N ARG A 362 -25.47 -14.43 11.59
CA ARG A 362 -24.74 -13.23 12.05
C ARG A 362 -23.38 -13.57 12.68
N ARG A 363 -23.34 -14.57 13.56
CA ARG A 363 -22.10 -15.03 14.21
C ARG A 363 -21.09 -15.59 13.21
N GLN A 364 -21.56 -16.22 12.13
CA GLN A 364 -20.68 -16.73 11.07
C GLN A 364 -20.08 -15.57 10.27
N VAL A 365 -20.85 -14.54 9.96
CA VAL A 365 -20.33 -13.36 9.23
C VAL A 365 -19.29 -12.62 10.07
N GLU A 366 -19.57 -12.39 11.36
CA GLU A 366 -18.63 -11.76 12.29
C GLU A 366 -17.32 -12.55 12.42
N LEU A 367 -17.42 -13.89 12.41
CA LEU A 367 -16.26 -14.79 12.50
C LEU A 367 -15.46 -14.89 11.20
N TRP A 368 -16.14 -15.00 10.05
CA TRP A 368 -15.51 -15.21 8.74
C TRP A 368 -14.92 -13.92 8.18
N PHE A 369 -15.57 -12.78 8.47
CA PHE A 369 -15.18 -11.45 8.00
C PHE A 369 -15.07 -10.46 9.17
N PRO A 370 -14.09 -10.67 10.07
CA PRO A 370 -13.96 -9.84 11.28
C PRO A 370 -13.76 -8.36 10.91
N GLY A 371 -14.55 -7.47 11.53
CA GLY A 371 -14.52 -6.03 11.30
C GLY A 371 -15.20 -5.53 10.01
N ASN A 372 -15.81 -6.41 9.20
CA ASN A 372 -16.46 -6.01 7.95
C ASN A 372 -17.96 -5.68 8.13
N ALA A 373 -18.25 -4.43 8.51
CA ALA A 373 -19.62 -3.95 8.72
C ALA A 373 -20.49 -4.02 7.45
N SER A 374 -19.91 -3.84 6.26
CA SER A 374 -20.64 -3.89 4.99
C SER A 374 -21.15 -5.29 4.66
N ALA A 375 -20.34 -6.33 4.91
CA ALA A 375 -20.75 -7.72 4.72
C ALA A 375 -21.87 -8.11 5.70
N LEU A 376 -21.79 -7.65 6.96
CA LEU A 376 -22.82 -7.88 7.96
C LEU A 376 -24.16 -7.24 7.56
N ALA A 377 -24.15 -5.95 7.18
CA ALA A 377 -25.35 -5.24 6.77
C ALA A 377 -26.01 -5.85 5.53
N HIS A 378 -25.21 -6.25 4.54
CA HIS A 378 -25.72 -6.93 3.34
C HIS A 378 -26.37 -8.28 3.67
N ASN A 379 -25.72 -9.10 4.49
CA ASN A 379 -26.25 -10.39 4.89
C ASN A 379 -27.54 -10.26 5.72
N GLU A 380 -27.64 -9.26 6.60
CA GLU A 380 -28.88 -8.95 7.33
C GLU A 380 -30.00 -8.49 6.39
N HIS A 381 -29.69 -7.67 5.38
CA HIS A 381 -30.66 -7.27 4.37
C HIS A 381 -31.16 -8.49 3.56
N LEU A 382 -30.24 -9.35 3.13
CA LEU A 382 -30.56 -10.59 2.42
C LEU A 382 -31.45 -11.52 3.27
N ALA A 383 -31.16 -11.66 4.57
CA ALA A 383 -31.98 -12.46 5.49
C ALA A 383 -33.40 -11.87 5.67
N ARG A 384 -33.54 -10.54 5.75
CA ARG A 384 -34.85 -9.86 5.92
C ARG A 384 -35.70 -9.87 4.65
N SER A 385 -35.06 -9.76 3.48
CA SER A 385 -35.75 -9.73 2.18
C SER A 385 -36.45 -11.04 1.83
N GLY A 386 -36.17 -12.15 2.54
CA GLY A 386 -36.84 -13.44 2.33
C GLY A 386 -36.51 -14.12 0.99
N GLU A 387 -35.77 -13.44 0.11
CA GLU A 387 -35.30 -13.96 -1.19
C GLU A 387 -34.31 -15.14 -1.04
N GLY A 388 -33.83 -15.39 0.19
CA GLY A 388 -32.87 -16.47 0.51
C GLY A 388 -33.47 -17.74 1.14
N SER A 389 -34.77 -17.80 1.46
CA SER A 389 -35.36 -19.02 2.04
C SER A 389 -35.99 -19.90 0.95
N GLY A 390 -35.32 -21.00 0.59
CA GLY A 390 -35.81 -22.04 -0.32
C GLY A 390 -36.98 -22.88 0.21
N ALA A 391 -37.94 -22.27 0.92
CA ALA A 391 -39.20 -22.90 1.29
C ALA A 391 -40.35 -22.23 0.52
N PRO A 392 -41.21 -22.95 -0.21
CA PRO A 392 -42.47 -22.40 -0.67
C PRO A 392 -43.37 -22.26 0.56
N VAL A 393 -43.29 -21.12 1.25
CA VAL A 393 -44.27 -20.79 2.29
C VAL A 393 -45.57 -20.49 1.56
N PRO A 394 -46.66 -21.25 1.79
CA PRO A 394 -47.96 -20.89 1.24
C PRO A 394 -48.31 -19.51 1.79
N ALA A 395 -48.61 -18.57 0.89
CA ALA A 395 -48.87 -17.18 1.20
C ALA A 395 -49.88 -17.04 2.35
N GLN A 396 -49.38 -16.86 3.58
CA GLN A 396 -50.18 -16.33 4.66
C GLN A 396 -50.33 -14.83 4.39
N ARG A 397 -51.56 -14.47 4.03
CA ARG A 397 -52.05 -13.09 3.92
C ARG A 397 -51.49 -12.24 5.06
N ARG A 398 -50.60 -11.32 4.73
CA ARG A 398 -50.39 -10.11 5.52
C ARG A 398 -51.24 -9.03 4.87
N GLU A 399 -52.28 -8.63 5.58
CA GLU A 399 -53.06 -7.43 5.29
C GLU A 399 -52.12 -6.22 5.39
N ALA A 400 -51.89 -5.58 4.25
CA ALA A 400 -51.38 -4.23 4.17
C ALA A 400 -52.44 -3.41 3.45
N THR A 401 -53.04 -2.49 4.20
CA THR A 401 -54.02 -1.50 3.80
C THR A 401 -53.36 -0.49 2.86
N GLU A 402 -53.61 -0.63 1.56
CA GLU A 402 -53.51 0.47 0.59
C GLU A 402 -54.74 0.39 -0.32
N GLU A 403 -55.45 1.51 -0.42
CA GLU A 403 -56.69 1.66 -1.18
C GLU A 403 -56.45 1.39 -2.67
N ALA A 404 -57.03 0.31 -3.18
CA ALA A 404 -57.09 0.01 -4.60
C ALA A 404 -58.26 0.79 -5.26
N PRO A 405 -58.06 1.42 -6.42
CA PRO A 405 -59.20 1.80 -7.26
C PRO A 405 -59.86 0.55 -7.85
N ALA A 406 -61.16 0.65 -8.10
CA ALA A 406 -62.06 -0.42 -8.45
C ALA A 406 -61.55 -1.31 -9.60
N ALA A 407 -61.70 -2.63 -9.40
CA ALA A 407 -61.35 -3.67 -10.34
C ALA A 407 -62.29 -3.66 -11.55
N ASP A 408 -61.76 -3.30 -12.72
CA ASP A 408 -62.29 -3.77 -13.98
C ASP A 408 -61.96 -5.27 -14.13
N ALA A 409 -62.94 -6.04 -14.61
CA ALA A 409 -62.83 -7.47 -14.84
C ALA A 409 -61.63 -7.78 -15.76
N SER A 410 -60.54 -8.22 -15.13
CA SER A 410 -59.22 -8.29 -15.75
C SER A 410 -59.09 -9.50 -16.66
N PHE A 411 -58.82 -9.19 -17.93
CA PHE A 411 -58.31 -10.11 -18.93
C PHE A 411 -56.96 -10.69 -18.45
N GLY A 412 -56.87 -12.02 -18.34
CA GLY A 412 -55.61 -12.75 -18.12
C GLY A 412 -54.70 -12.64 -19.35
N GLY A 413 -53.97 -11.53 -19.45
CA GLY A 413 -53.07 -11.23 -20.56
C GLY A 413 -51.62 -11.15 -20.10
N ASN A 414 -50.76 -11.99 -20.69
CA ASN A 414 -49.33 -11.85 -20.50
C ASN A 414 -48.82 -10.54 -21.14
N ASP A 415 -48.63 -9.52 -20.29
CA ASP A 415 -47.90 -8.28 -20.56
C ASP A 415 -46.45 -8.50 -20.98
N PHE A 416 -46.05 -7.85 -22.07
CA PHE A 416 -44.67 -7.60 -22.46
C PHE A 416 -44.58 -6.13 -22.88
N GLN A 417 -44.15 -5.27 -21.96
CA GLN A 417 -43.90 -3.85 -22.25
C GLN A 417 -42.39 -3.63 -22.38
N ARG A 418 -41.97 -3.00 -23.48
CA ARG A 418 -40.59 -2.51 -23.67
C ARG A 418 -40.64 -0.98 -23.74
N ALA A 419 -39.82 -0.31 -22.93
CA ALA A 419 -39.66 1.14 -22.98
C ALA A 419 -38.93 1.58 -24.25
N GLN A 420 -39.46 2.61 -24.94
CA GLN A 420 -38.87 3.25 -26.13
C GLN A 420 -38.09 4.52 -25.73
N SER A 421 -37.03 4.39 -24.94
CA SER A 421 -36.11 5.51 -24.67
C SER A 421 -34.74 5.24 -25.31
N PHE A 422 -34.23 6.24 -26.05
CA PHE A 422 -32.87 6.24 -26.57
C PHE A 422 -31.90 6.14 -25.38
N THR A 423 -31.32 4.96 -25.20
CA THR A 423 -30.42 4.67 -24.09
C THR A 423 -28.99 4.84 -24.61
N PRO A 424 -28.16 5.72 -24.00
CA PRO A 424 -26.72 5.75 -24.30
C PRO A 424 -26.11 4.34 -24.10
N PRO A 425 -24.94 4.03 -24.70
CA PRO A 425 -24.32 2.71 -24.54
C PRO A 425 -24.30 2.33 -23.07
N ARG A 426 -24.89 1.17 -22.75
CA ARG A 426 -25.10 0.74 -21.37
C ARG A 426 -23.73 0.49 -20.74
N THR A 427 -23.26 1.42 -19.92
CA THR A 427 -22.19 1.13 -18.97
C THR A 427 -22.80 0.27 -17.87
N ILE A 428 -22.57 -1.04 -17.93
CA ILE A 428 -23.03 -1.96 -16.89
C ILE A 428 -21.99 -1.90 -15.77
N VAL A 429 -22.33 -1.21 -14.69
CA VAL A 429 -21.58 -1.33 -13.43
C VAL A 429 -22.05 -2.61 -12.76
N LEU A 430 -21.18 -3.62 -12.74
CA LEU A 430 -21.40 -4.88 -12.03
C LEU A 430 -20.98 -4.68 -10.58
N ASP A 431 -21.92 -4.34 -9.69
CA ASP A 431 -21.68 -4.39 -8.23
C ASP A 431 -21.96 -5.81 -7.71
N THR A 432 -21.19 -6.78 -8.21
CA THR A 432 -21.42 -8.22 -7.99
C THR A 432 -20.81 -8.74 -6.69
N ARG A 433 -20.23 -7.86 -5.87
CA ARG A 433 -19.43 -8.21 -4.68
C ARG A 433 -20.13 -9.19 -3.75
N TYR A 434 -21.43 -9.03 -3.54
CA TYR A 434 -22.22 -9.87 -2.62
C TYR A 434 -23.34 -10.67 -3.29
N ASP A 435 -23.45 -10.60 -4.62
CA ASP A 435 -24.43 -11.39 -5.36
C ASP A 435 -23.95 -12.84 -5.56
N GLY A 436 -22.65 -13.09 -5.34
CA GLY A 436 -21.96 -14.33 -5.68
C GLY A 436 -21.98 -15.38 -4.59
N ALA A 437 -21.32 -16.48 -4.88
CA ALA A 437 -20.94 -17.45 -3.87
C ALA A 437 -20.02 -16.79 -2.83
N VAL A 438 -20.05 -17.32 -1.62
CA VAL A 438 -19.27 -16.76 -0.51
C VAL A 438 -17.80 -17.03 -0.79
N ALA A 439 -17.05 -15.95 -1.01
CA ALA A 439 -15.62 -16.01 -1.25
C ALA A 439 -14.86 -15.69 0.04
N ILE A 440 -13.79 -16.43 0.32
CA ILE A 440 -12.82 -16.10 1.35
C ILE A 440 -11.46 -15.81 0.71
N SER A 441 -10.85 -14.71 1.11
CA SER A 441 -9.50 -14.34 0.67
C SER A 441 -8.54 -14.61 1.82
N VAL A 442 -7.70 -15.63 1.66
CA VAL A 442 -6.70 -16.02 2.66
C VAL A 442 -5.40 -15.28 2.34
N TRP A 443 -4.91 -14.47 3.28
CA TRP A 443 -3.68 -13.70 3.10
C TRP A 443 -2.42 -14.56 3.20
N THR A 444 -1.30 -14.04 2.69
CA THR A 444 0.02 -14.64 2.83
C THR A 444 0.34 -14.98 4.29
N GLY A 445 0.76 -16.21 4.55
CA GLY A 445 1.11 -16.66 5.90
C GLY A 445 -0.07 -17.06 6.79
N TYR A 446 -1.30 -17.02 6.26
CA TYR A 446 -2.48 -17.56 6.90
C TYR A 446 -2.99 -18.82 6.20
N ALA A 447 -3.72 -19.64 6.94
CA ALA A 447 -4.50 -20.75 6.41
C ALA A 447 -5.88 -20.79 7.07
N VAL A 448 -6.85 -21.38 6.36
CA VAL A 448 -8.19 -21.64 6.87
C VAL A 448 -8.54 -23.09 6.59
N GLN A 449 -9.26 -23.73 7.52
CA GLN A 449 -9.79 -25.07 7.32
C GLN A 449 -11.26 -24.99 6.96
N ILE A 450 -11.61 -25.70 5.90
CA ILE A 450 -12.95 -25.80 5.33
C ILE A 450 -13.42 -27.22 5.55
N VAL A 451 -14.65 -27.35 6.05
CA VAL A 451 -15.29 -28.63 6.33
C VAL A 451 -16.61 -28.65 5.59
N SER A 452 -16.80 -29.62 4.70
CA SER A 452 -18.10 -29.91 4.10
C SER A 452 -19.00 -30.57 5.14
N LYS A 453 -20.33 -30.36 5.03
CA LYS A 453 -21.31 -31.11 5.83
C LYS A 453 -21.24 -32.63 5.60
N THR A 454 -20.62 -33.09 4.51
CA THR A 454 -20.36 -34.52 4.25
C THR A 454 -19.20 -35.08 5.07
N GLY A 455 -18.40 -34.20 5.70
CA GLY A 455 -17.26 -34.58 6.55
C GLY A 455 -15.88 -34.43 5.86
N GLU A 456 -15.84 -34.06 4.59
CA GLU A 456 -14.57 -33.77 3.89
C GLU A 456 -13.90 -32.51 4.47
N ARG A 457 -12.59 -32.59 4.70
CA ARG A 457 -11.78 -31.50 5.28
C ARG A 457 -10.73 -31.04 4.28
N LYS A 458 -10.62 -29.72 4.11
CA LYS A 458 -9.68 -29.10 3.19
C LYS A 458 -9.04 -27.87 3.83
N VAL A 459 -7.73 -27.78 3.76
CA VAL A 459 -6.99 -26.60 4.24
C VAL A 459 -6.57 -25.75 3.04
N ILE A 460 -6.93 -24.47 3.08
CA ILE A 460 -6.53 -23.48 2.07
C ILE A 460 -5.44 -22.60 2.67
N VAL A 461 -4.27 -22.60 2.04
CA VAL A 461 -3.11 -21.80 2.45
C VAL A 461 -3.02 -20.57 1.55
N GLY A 462 -2.86 -19.38 2.15
CA GLY A 462 -2.76 -18.13 1.41
C GLY A 462 -1.38 -17.91 0.75
N PRO A 463 -1.29 -17.03 -0.27
CA PRO A 463 -2.34 -16.15 -0.78
C PRO A 463 -3.25 -16.85 -1.78
N ALA A 464 -4.53 -17.01 -1.45
CA ALA A 464 -5.52 -17.64 -2.33
C ALA A 464 -6.93 -17.15 -2.01
N THR A 465 -7.75 -16.95 -3.05
CA THR A 465 -9.20 -16.74 -2.90
C THR A 465 -9.92 -18.05 -3.17
N TYR A 466 -10.77 -18.47 -2.24
CA TYR A 466 -11.55 -19.68 -2.34
C TYR A 466 -13.04 -19.37 -2.33
N LEU A 467 -13.76 -19.96 -3.30
CA LEU A 467 -15.21 -19.88 -3.40
C LEU A 467 -15.79 -21.11 -2.69
N LEU A 468 -16.51 -20.87 -1.60
CA LEU A 468 -17.14 -21.91 -0.79
C LEU A 468 -18.27 -22.58 -1.56
N GLU A 469 -18.36 -23.90 -1.48
CA GLU A 469 -19.55 -24.66 -1.84
C GLU A 469 -20.68 -24.39 -0.84
N TYR A 470 -21.90 -24.75 -1.20
CA TYR A 470 -23.08 -24.39 -0.40
C TYR A 470 -23.09 -25.08 0.98
N ASP A 471 -22.53 -26.27 1.07
CA ASP A 471 -22.45 -27.10 2.27
C ASP A 471 -21.11 -26.98 3.02
N GLU A 472 -20.16 -26.19 2.50
CA GLU A 472 -18.87 -25.94 3.15
C GLU A 472 -18.98 -24.87 4.24
N VAL A 473 -18.29 -25.08 5.36
CA VAL A 473 -18.23 -24.19 6.52
C VAL A 473 -16.76 -24.04 6.94
N LEU A 474 -16.35 -22.85 7.35
CA LEU A 474 -15.02 -22.65 7.94
C LEU A 474 -14.99 -23.18 9.37
N GLN A 475 -14.02 -24.02 9.68
CA GLN A 475 -13.80 -24.53 11.02
C GLN A 475 -13.19 -23.44 11.89
N ALA A 476 -13.84 -23.15 13.02
CA ALA A 476 -13.35 -22.21 14.02
C ALA A 476 -12.31 -22.89 14.94
N MET A 477 -11.40 -22.08 15.47
CA MET A 477 -10.48 -22.43 16.54
C MET A 477 -10.57 -21.38 17.64
N ASP A 478 -10.33 -21.80 18.88
CA ASP A 478 -10.31 -20.93 20.05
C ASP A 478 -8.87 -20.81 20.53
N LEU A 479 -8.34 -19.58 20.59
CA LEU A 479 -6.94 -19.32 20.94
C LEU A 479 -6.86 -18.65 22.33
N SER A 480 -6.01 -19.16 23.22
CA SER A 480 -5.80 -18.56 24.54
C SER A 480 -5.23 -17.15 24.43
N THR A 481 -5.76 -16.22 25.23
CA THR A 481 -5.30 -14.82 25.26
C THR A 481 -4.65 -14.47 26.61
N GLY A 482 -4.22 -13.22 26.79
CA GLY A 482 -3.53 -12.76 28.01
C GLY A 482 -2.02 -13.04 28.04
N THR A 483 -1.36 -12.58 29.10
CA THR A 483 0.04 -12.85 29.48
C THR A 483 0.11 -12.82 31.02
N PRO A 484 0.17 -13.97 31.72
CA PRO A 484 0.26 -15.33 31.19
C PRO A 484 -0.96 -15.72 30.34
N LYS A 485 -0.74 -16.58 29.33
CA LYS A 485 -1.82 -17.16 28.52
C LYS A 485 -2.77 -17.99 29.39
N THR A 486 -4.07 -17.71 29.31
CA THR A 486 -5.14 -18.44 30.00
C THR A 486 -6.34 -18.67 29.07
N ASP A 487 -7.25 -19.55 29.50
CA ASP A 487 -8.47 -19.89 28.75
C ASP A 487 -9.71 -19.12 29.25
N GLU A 488 -9.53 -18.15 30.15
CA GLU A 488 -10.64 -17.34 30.67
C GLU A 488 -11.29 -16.49 29.58
N VAL A 489 -10.46 -15.95 28.70
CA VAL A 489 -10.86 -15.22 27.50
C VAL A 489 -10.14 -15.83 26.31
N VAL A 490 -10.90 -16.40 25.39
CA VAL A 490 -10.38 -16.99 24.15
C VAL A 490 -10.70 -16.10 22.95
N ASP A 491 -9.77 -16.01 22.02
CA ASP A 491 -9.97 -15.40 20.71
C ASP A 491 -10.45 -16.45 19.72
N ARG A 492 -11.71 -16.35 19.31
CA ARG A 492 -12.34 -17.29 18.38
C ARG A 492 -12.13 -16.82 16.95
N THR A 493 -11.41 -17.59 16.15
CA THR A 493 -11.04 -17.23 14.78
C THR A 493 -11.12 -18.43 13.83
N VAL A 494 -11.19 -18.18 12.52
CA VAL A 494 -11.06 -19.21 11.46
C VAL A 494 -9.70 -19.15 10.78
N TYR A 495 -8.92 -18.11 11.07
CA TYR A 495 -7.64 -17.83 10.41
C TYR A 495 -6.48 -18.28 11.29
N LEU A 496 -5.78 -19.34 10.87
CA LEU A 496 -4.54 -19.78 11.49
C LEU A 496 -3.37 -19.00 10.90
N ARG A 497 -2.56 -18.35 11.74
CA ARG A 497 -1.29 -17.77 11.30
C ARG A 497 -0.21 -18.86 11.25
N VAL A 498 0.09 -19.31 10.05
CA VAL A 498 1.00 -20.43 9.75
C VAL A 498 2.46 -19.98 9.73
N LEU A 499 2.73 -18.75 9.27
CA LEU A 499 4.07 -18.20 9.11
C LEU A 499 4.34 -17.01 10.03
N TYR A 500 5.56 -16.95 10.55
CA TYR A 500 6.09 -15.86 11.38
C TYR A 500 5.16 -15.51 12.54
N ASN A 501 4.57 -16.53 13.14
CA ASN A 501 3.68 -16.36 14.27
C ASN A 501 4.51 -16.05 15.52
N LYS A 502 3.99 -15.16 16.38
CA LYS A 502 4.63 -14.75 17.63
C LYS A 502 3.64 -14.97 18.77
N VAL A 503 4.02 -15.80 19.73
CA VAL A 503 3.22 -16.10 20.91
C VAL A 503 4.01 -15.67 22.12
N SER A 504 3.56 -14.62 22.81
CA SER A 504 4.13 -14.21 24.10
C SER A 504 3.54 -15.03 25.25
N ASP A 505 4.33 -15.27 26.28
CA ASP A 505 3.85 -15.88 27.51
C ASP A 505 4.71 -15.48 28.72
N GLU A 506 4.17 -15.71 29.92
CA GLU A 506 4.89 -15.55 31.18
C GLU A 506 4.93 -16.90 31.92
N VAL A 507 6.13 -17.32 32.29
CA VAL A 507 6.36 -18.57 33.02
C VAL A 507 6.81 -18.25 34.43
N GLU A 508 5.92 -18.49 35.39
CA GLU A 508 6.28 -18.52 36.80
C GLU A 508 6.87 -19.90 37.15
N ALA A 509 8.10 -19.90 37.65
CA ALA A 509 8.84 -21.09 38.04
C ALA A 509 9.57 -20.88 39.37
N GLU A 510 9.94 -21.99 40.01
CA GLU A 510 10.70 -21.97 41.25
C GLU A 510 12.03 -22.68 41.02
N THR A 511 13.13 -22.06 41.46
CA THR A 511 14.48 -22.64 41.39
C THR A 511 14.69 -23.70 42.46
N ARG A 512 15.85 -24.37 42.43
CA ARG A 512 16.23 -25.37 43.44
C ARG A 512 16.25 -24.79 44.86
N ASP A 513 16.65 -23.53 44.99
CA ASP A 513 16.81 -22.83 46.28
C ASP A 513 15.50 -22.17 46.76
N LEU A 514 14.36 -22.59 46.22
CA LEU A 514 13.01 -22.12 46.58
C LEU A 514 12.74 -20.64 46.25
N VAL A 515 13.51 -20.05 45.34
CA VAL A 515 13.29 -18.68 44.88
C VAL A 515 12.40 -18.69 43.64
N GLN A 516 11.33 -17.89 43.69
CA GLN A 516 10.41 -17.70 42.59
C GLN A 516 11.02 -16.78 41.53
N VAL A 517 10.83 -17.15 40.26
CA VAL A 517 11.30 -16.40 39.11
C VAL A 517 10.18 -16.34 38.07
N ARG A 518 9.97 -15.16 37.50
CA ARG A 518 9.05 -14.95 36.38
C ARG A 518 9.85 -14.69 35.12
N VAL A 519 9.62 -15.51 34.11
CA VAL A 519 10.31 -15.42 32.83
C VAL A 519 9.30 -15.01 31.76
N ARG A 520 9.45 -13.81 31.21
CA ARG A 520 8.64 -13.32 30.08
C ARG A 520 9.29 -13.74 28.77
N LEU A 521 8.54 -14.46 27.94
CA LEU A 521 9.04 -15.10 26.73
C LEU A 521 8.19 -14.74 25.52
N SER A 522 8.79 -14.74 24.34
CA SER A 522 8.09 -14.69 23.06
C SER A 522 8.60 -15.80 22.14
N TYR A 523 7.72 -16.76 21.85
CA TYR A 523 7.99 -17.89 20.97
C TYR A 523 7.69 -17.50 19.53
N ARG A 524 8.63 -17.81 18.62
CA ARG A 524 8.39 -17.68 17.18
C ARG A 524 8.10 -19.05 16.60
N VAL A 525 6.91 -19.18 16.01
CA VAL A 525 6.34 -20.47 15.60
C VAL A 525 5.98 -20.43 14.12
N ASN A 526 6.33 -21.51 13.42
CA ASN A 526 5.84 -21.80 12.08
C ASN A 526 5.13 -23.15 12.09
N PHE A 527 4.18 -23.35 11.19
CA PHE A 527 3.59 -24.65 10.92
C PHE A 527 4.24 -25.25 9.67
N GLU A 528 4.77 -26.46 9.79
CA GLU A 528 5.54 -27.15 8.76
C GLU A 528 4.90 -28.51 8.43
N GLY A 529 5.20 -29.06 7.25
CA GLY A 529 4.66 -30.37 6.82
C GLY A 529 3.28 -30.29 6.18
N ASP A 530 2.46 -31.32 6.40
CA ASP A 530 1.13 -31.46 5.78
C ASP A 530 0.11 -30.46 6.37
N PRO A 531 -0.45 -29.55 5.56
CA PRO A 531 -1.42 -28.55 6.01
C PRO A 531 -2.65 -29.12 6.71
N GLN A 532 -3.07 -30.35 6.38
CA GLN A 532 -4.22 -31.00 6.99
C GLN A 532 -4.05 -31.24 8.50
N ARG A 533 -2.80 -31.31 8.98
CA ARG A 533 -2.51 -31.54 10.40
C ARG A 533 -2.53 -30.26 11.24
N TRP A 534 -2.38 -29.09 10.62
CA TRP A 534 -2.20 -27.82 11.35
C TRP A 534 -3.37 -27.47 12.28
N PHE A 535 -4.56 -27.98 11.98
CA PHE A 535 -5.79 -27.75 12.74
C PHE A 535 -6.20 -28.93 13.64
N ASN A 536 -5.35 -29.95 13.79
CA ASN A 536 -5.65 -31.11 14.66
C ASN A 536 -5.76 -30.72 16.14
N VAL A 537 -5.06 -29.66 16.54
CA VAL A 537 -5.11 -29.11 17.90
C VAL A 537 -5.99 -27.87 17.88
N GLU A 538 -7.10 -27.92 18.61
CA GLU A 538 -8.11 -26.85 18.67
C GLU A 538 -7.51 -25.52 19.17
N ASN A 539 -6.74 -25.57 20.26
CA ASN A 539 -6.06 -24.40 20.82
C ASN A 539 -4.55 -24.65 20.86
N TYR A 540 -3.87 -24.38 19.74
CA TYR A 540 -2.42 -24.59 19.66
C TYR A 540 -1.65 -23.66 20.62
N VAL A 541 -2.19 -22.49 20.97
CA VAL A 541 -1.54 -21.52 21.89
C VAL A 541 -1.49 -22.09 23.30
N LYS A 542 -2.61 -22.67 23.77
CA LYS A 542 -2.65 -23.39 25.05
C LYS A 542 -1.67 -24.55 25.05
N PHE A 543 -1.76 -25.41 24.03
CA PHE A 543 -0.92 -26.59 23.94
C PHE A 543 0.58 -26.25 23.93
N LEU A 544 0.96 -25.22 23.18
CA LEU A 544 2.31 -24.67 23.16
C LEU A 544 2.74 -24.16 24.53
N THR A 545 1.95 -23.29 25.16
CA THR A 545 2.33 -22.62 26.41
C THR A 545 2.32 -23.54 27.62
N GLU A 546 1.35 -24.44 27.74
CA GLU A 546 1.32 -25.45 28.82
C GLU A 546 2.52 -26.40 28.74
N HIS A 547 2.83 -26.90 27.54
CA HIS A 547 3.97 -27.78 27.34
C HIS A 547 5.29 -27.09 27.69
N LEU A 548 5.50 -25.86 27.21
CA LEU A 548 6.72 -25.11 27.47
C LEU A 548 6.83 -24.65 28.93
N ARG A 549 5.73 -24.24 29.57
CA ARG A 549 5.71 -23.93 31.01
C ARG A 549 6.13 -25.13 31.84
N SER A 550 5.56 -26.30 31.56
CA SER A 550 5.90 -27.55 32.27
C SER A 550 7.38 -27.90 32.10
N LEU A 551 7.87 -27.81 30.85
CA LEU A 551 9.26 -28.10 30.50
C LEU A 551 10.24 -27.12 31.16
N LEU A 552 9.97 -25.81 31.10
CA LEU A 552 10.80 -24.78 31.71
C LEU A 552 10.75 -24.85 33.24
N ARG A 553 9.59 -25.07 33.86
CA ARG A 553 9.48 -25.26 35.32
C ARG A 553 10.33 -26.45 35.78
N GLY A 554 10.23 -27.58 35.07
CA GLY A 554 11.03 -28.78 35.38
C GLY A 554 12.53 -28.54 35.25
N ALA A 555 12.96 -27.82 34.21
CA ALA A 555 14.37 -27.51 33.98
C ALA A 555 14.93 -26.49 34.99
N ILE A 556 14.20 -25.38 35.24
CA ILE A 556 14.60 -24.32 36.17
C ILE A 556 14.73 -24.88 37.60
N LYS A 557 13.86 -25.81 38.00
CA LYS A 557 13.89 -26.43 39.33
C LYS A 557 15.18 -27.20 39.64
N GLN A 558 15.95 -27.60 38.62
CA GLN A 558 17.22 -28.31 38.79
C GLN A 558 18.42 -27.38 39.09
N HIS A 559 18.27 -26.07 38.88
CA HIS A 559 19.36 -25.10 39.01
C HIS A 559 19.15 -24.16 40.20
N SER A 560 20.27 -23.69 40.78
CA SER A 560 20.27 -22.61 41.76
C SER A 560 19.97 -21.27 41.07
N VAL A 561 19.51 -20.26 41.81
CA VAL A 561 19.28 -18.92 41.24
C VAL A 561 20.58 -18.31 40.73
N GLN A 562 21.67 -18.52 41.48
CA GLN A 562 22.99 -18.02 41.14
C GLN A 562 23.51 -18.60 39.82
N ASP A 563 23.23 -19.88 39.54
CA ASP A 563 23.64 -20.53 38.29
C ASP A 563 22.75 -20.17 37.10
N PHE A 564 21.46 -19.94 37.36
CA PHE A 564 20.44 -19.68 36.35
C PHE A 564 20.46 -18.22 35.88
N TYR A 565 20.40 -17.24 36.81
CA TYR A 565 20.17 -15.83 36.47
C TYR A 565 21.19 -15.24 35.48
N PRO A 566 22.51 -15.45 35.63
CA PRO A 566 23.50 -14.92 34.67
C PRO A 566 23.41 -15.55 33.27
N ARG A 567 22.85 -16.76 33.16
CA ARG A 567 22.73 -17.53 31.91
C ARG A 567 21.29 -17.74 31.48
N ALA A 568 20.34 -17.01 32.06
CA ALA A 568 18.91 -17.30 31.89
C ALA A 568 18.49 -17.29 30.42
N VAL A 569 19.01 -16.35 29.64
CA VAL A 569 18.74 -16.25 28.19
C VAL A 569 19.24 -17.47 27.43
N ALA A 570 20.51 -17.85 27.63
CA ALA A 570 21.10 -19.01 26.95
C ALA A 570 20.43 -20.31 27.38
N PHE A 571 20.20 -20.47 28.69
CA PHE A 571 19.54 -21.62 29.28
C PHE A 571 18.12 -21.84 28.73
N VAL A 572 17.28 -20.80 28.73
CA VAL A 572 15.92 -20.91 28.19
C VAL A 572 15.95 -21.28 26.70
N ARG A 573 16.86 -20.68 25.92
CA ARG A 573 17.01 -21.02 24.50
C ARG A 573 17.44 -22.47 24.31
N ASP A 574 18.37 -22.98 25.12
CA ASP A 574 18.85 -24.38 25.05
C ASP A 574 17.75 -25.37 25.40
N VAL A 575 16.97 -25.07 26.44
CA VAL A 575 15.88 -25.92 26.92
C VAL A 575 14.73 -25.96 25.90
N VAL A 576 14.34 -24.81 25.33
CA VAL A 576 13.23 -24.74 24.38
C VAL A 576 13.63 -25.19 22.98
N LEU A 577 14.74 -24.70 22.42
CA LEU A 577 15.14 -24.94 21.03
C LEU A 577 16.11 -26.11 20.85
N GLY A 578 16.66 -26.65 21.93
CA GLY A 578 17.80 -27.57 21.90
C GLY A 578 19.14 -26.85 21.94
N ALA A 579 20.19 -27.62 22.27
CA ALA A 579 21.56 -27.14 22.29
C ALA A 579 22.00 -26.61 20.92
N GLN A 580 22.84 -25.59 20.92
CA GLN A 580 23.40 -25.01 19.71
C GLN A 580 24.38 -26.00 19.06
N GLY A 581 24.16 -26.32 17.78
CA GLY A 581 25.09 -27.17 17.01
C GLY A 581 26.36 -26.43 16.60
N GLU A 582 27.32 -27.16 16.03
CA GLU A 582 28.62 -26.61 15.58
C GLU A 582 28.47 -25.49 14.54
N ASP A 583 27.44 -25.58 13.69
CA ASP A 583 27.11 -24.57 12.67
C ASP A 583 26.42 -23.30 13.23
N GLY A 584 26.29 -23.19 14.55
CA GLY A 584 25.59 -22.08 15.21
C GLY A 584 24.07 -22.12 15.10
N SER A 585 23.50 -23.06 14.34
CA SER A 585 22.06 -23.29 14.19
C SER A 585 21.49 -24.11 15.36
N ARG A 586 20.23 -23.85 15.70
CA ARG A 586 19.48 -24.61 16.70
C ARG A 586 18.42 -25.46 15.98
N PRO A 587 18.22 -26.72 16.37
CA PRO A 587 17.27 -27.62 15.71
C PRO A 587 15.82 -27.16 15.88
N GLY A 588 15.52 -26.35 16.89
CA GLY A 588 14.17 -25.93 17.22
C GLY A 588 13.37 -27.08 17.83
N ARG A 589 12.15 -26.80 18.27
CA ARG A 589 11.26 -27.81 18.87
C ARG A 589 10.03 -28.00 18.02
N ARG A 590 9.85 -29.22 17.53
CA ARG A 590 8.72 -29.64 16.71
C ARG A 590 7.68 -30.34 17.58
N PHE A 591 6.42 -30.12 17.26
CA PHE A 591 5.27 -30.84 17.78
C PHE A 591 4.66 -31.64 16.63
N ASP A 592 4.58 -32.96 16.80
CA ASP A 592 4.17 -33.87 15.74
C ASP A 592 2.65 -33.91 15.54
N GLU A 593 1.89 -33.48 16.55
CA GLU A 593 0.43 -33.52 16.60
C GLU A 593 -0.22 -32.56 15.59
N ASN A 594 0.31 -31.33 15.49
CA ASN A 594 -0.17 -30.29 14.57
C ASN A 594 0.90 -29.74 13.62
N GLY A 595 2.13 -30.26 13.67
CA GLY A 595 3.22 -29.82 12.80
C GLY A 595 3.77 -28.42 13.13
N MET A 596 3.45 -27.85 14.29
CA MET A 596 4.06 -26.58 14.70
C MET A 596 5.52 -26.78 15.11
N ARG A 597 6.37 -25.82 14.76
CA ARG A 597 7.79 -25.80 15.12
C ARG A 597 8.16 -24.42 15.67
N ILE A 598 8.73 -24.44 16.86
CA ILE A 598 9.38 -23.28 17.46
C ILE A 598 10.78 -23.20 16.87
N TYR A 599 11.03 -22.17 16.08
CA TYR A 599 12.34 -21.97 15.44
C TYR A 599 13.19 -20.94 16.19
N ASP A 600 12.58 -20.07 16.99
CA ASP A 600 13.29 -19.09 17.81
C ASP A 600 12.49 -18.72 19.07
N VAL A 601 13.20 -18.30 20.12
CA VAL A 601 12.62 -17.85 21.40
C VAL A 601 13.34 -16.61 21.88
N GLU A 602 12.57 -15.56 22.12
CA GLU A 602 13.04 -14.29 22.64
C GLU A 602 12.71 -14.20 24.13
N VAL A 603 13.74 -13.98 24.96
CA VAL A 603 13.57 -13.77 26.40
C VAL A 603 13.45 -12.26 26.64
N LEU A 604 12.24 -11.81 26.99
CA LEU A 604 11.92 -10.40 27.15
C LEU A 604 12.38 -9.87 28.51
N GLY A 605 12.35 -10.71 29.54
CA GLY A 605 12.75 -10.34 30.89
C GLY A 605 12.73 -11.52 31.84
N VAL A 606 13.56 -11.42 32.89
CA VAL A 606 13.64 -12.39 33.98
C VAL A 606 13.58 -11.60 35.28
N GLU A 607 12.47 -11.74 36.00
CA GLU A 607 12.22 -11.05 37.27
C GLU A 607 12.35 -12.06 38.40
N ILE A 608 13.11 -11.71 39.44
CA ILE A 608 13.18 -12.50 40.67
C ILE A 608 12.03 -12.04 41.56
N GLY A 609 11.23 -12.96 42.06
CA GLY A 609 10.04 -12.62 42.86
C GLY A 609 10.36 -12.01 44.23
N ASP A 610 11.60 -12.16 44.72
CA ASP A 610 12.10 -11.64 45.99
C ASP A 610 13.13 -10.52 45.75
N GLU A 611 12.74 -9.28 46.05
CA GLU A 611 13.58 -8.09 45.92
C GLU A 611 14.85 -8.13 46.80
N GLY A 612 14.77 -8.80 47.96
CA GLY A 612 15.91 -8.97 48.86
C GLY A 612 16.98 -9.87 48.26
N ILE A 613 16.58 -10.93 47.58
CA ILE A 613 17.52 -11.85 46.90
C ILE A 613 18.10 -11.20 45.63
N GLU A 614 17.27 -10.45 44.90
CA GLU A 614 17.73 -9.70 43.73
C GLU A 614 18.82 -8.68 44.09
N THR A 615 18.59 -7.88 45.12
CA THR A 615 19.57 -6.88 45.59
C THR A 615 20.86 -7.53 46.09
N LEU A 616 20.79 -8.68 46.76
CA LEU A 616 21.97 -9.44 47.18
C LEU A 616 22.77 -9.99 45.99
N LEU A 617 22.11 -10.51 44.95
CA LEU A 617 22.77 -11.02 43.75
C LEU A 617 23.42 -9.91 42.93
N VAL A 618 22.73 -8.78 42.75
CA VAL A 618 23.30 -7.60 42.07
C VAL A 618 24.48 -7.05 42.87
N GLY A 619 24.33 -6.93 44.20
CA GLY A 619 25.41 -6.49 45.09
C GLY A 619 26.64 -7.41 45.03
N ALA A 620 26.44 -8.72 45.00
CA ALA A 620 27.52 -9.70 44.84
C ALA A 620 28.21 -9.58 43.48
N GLN A 621 27.47 -9.38 42.39
CA GLN A 621 28.06 -9.15 41.06
C GLN A 621 28.86 -7.85 41.01
N HIS A 622 28.33 -6.76 41.56
CA HIS A 622 29.04 -5.48 41.64
C HIS A 622 30.33 -5.60 42.46
N ALA A 623 30.31 -6.32 43.59
CA ALA A 623 31.49 -6.56 44.41
C ALA A 623 32.56 -7.38 43.65
N VAL A 624 32.17 -8.37 42.85
CA VAL A 624 33.09 -9.12 41.99
C VAL A 624 33.72 -8.22 40.93
N VAL A 625 32.92 -7.35 40.29
CA VAL A 625 33.43 -6.40 39.29
C VAL A 625 34.40 -5.40 39.94
N GLU A 626 34.06 -4.88 41.12
CA GLU A 626 34.92 -3.98 41.90
C GLU A 626 36.25 -4.66 42.29
N GLN A 627 36.20 -5.90 42.77
CA GLN A 627 37.41 -6.70 43.05
C GLN A 627 38.25 -6.97 41.80
N THR A 628 37.61 -7.19 40.64
CA THR A 628 38.33 -7.41 39.39
C THR A 628 39.01 -6.13 38.90
N LEU A 629 38.31 -4.99 38.97
CA LEU A 629 38.86 -3.67 38.62
C LEU A 629 40.01 -3.25 39.55
N THR A 630 39.89 -3.52 40.85
CA THR A 630 40.96 -3.26 41.82
C THR A 630 42.17 -4.16 41.57
N LEU A 631 41.97 -5.47 41.32
CA LEU A 631 43.05 -6.38 40.92
C LEU A 631 43.74 -5.96 39.62
N ASP A 632 42.99 -5.55 38.60
CA ASP A 632 43.55 -5.03 37.36
C ASP A 632 44.29 -3.69 37.57
N GLY A 633 43.78 -2.83 38.44
CA GLY A 633 44.47 -1.61 38.86
C GLY A 633 45.81 -1.90 39.54
N GLU A 634 45.83 -2.85 40.49
CA GLU A 634 47.06 -3.28 41.17
C GLU A 634 48.03 -4.00 40.22
N ARG A 635 47.53 -4.79 39.25
CA ARG A 635 48.36 -5.39 38.19
C ARG A 635 49.05 -4.34 37.33
N ARG A 636 48.30 -3.34 36.85
CA ARG A 636 48.87 -2.22 36.07
C ARG A 636 49.89 -1.43 36.89
N ARG A 637 49.62 -1.21 38.18
CA ARG A 637 50.54 -0.53 39.10
C ARG A 637 51.84 -1.32 39.30
N LEU A 638 51.75 -2.65 39.45
CA LEU A 638 52.90 -3.54 39.55
C LEU A 638 53.73 -3.55 38.26
N GLU A 639 53.09 -3.61 37.10
CA GLU A 639 53.76 -3.54 35.80
C GLU A 639 54.47 -2.21 35.60
N LEU A 640 53.81 -1.08 35.90
CA LEU A 640 54.41 0.25 35.81
C LEU A 640 55.61 0.40 36.76
N THR A 641 55.51 -0.16 37.97
CA THR A 641 56.62 -0.16 38.93
C THR A 641 57.78 -1.02 38.42
N ARG A 642 57.52 -2.21 37.85
CA ARG A 642 58.56 -3.08 37.27
C ARG A 642 59.29 -2.42 36.11
N GLU A 643 58.56 -1.79 35.19
CA GLU A 643 59.16 -1.07 34.06
C GLU A 643 59.98 0.13 34.54
N ARG A 644 59.48 0.88 35.55
CA ARG A 644 60.24 2.00 36.15
C ARG A 644 61.56 1.53 36.77
N GLU A 645 61.53 0.49 37.60
CA GLU A 645 62.73 -0.06 38.23
C GLU A 645 63.71 -0.63 37.19
N ARG A 646 63.22 -1.26 36.11
CA ARG A 646 64.07 -1.72 35.00
C ARG A 646 64.77 -0.55 34.30
N ILE A 647 64.02 0.50 33.94
CA ILE A 647 64.60 1.71 33.33
C ILE A 647 65.62 2.34 34.27
N GLU A 648 65.33 2.39 35.57
CA GLU A 648 66.25 2.97 36.56
C GLU A 648 67.54 2.15 36.69
N GLN A 649 67.47 0.81 36.67
CA GLN A 649 68.65 -0.06 36.60
C GLN A 649 69.45 0.14 35.30
N GLU A 650 68.79 0.31 34.16
CA GLU A 650 69.44 0.61 32.88
C GLU A 650 70.14 1.98 32.90
N VAL A 651 69.48 3.01 33.44
CA VAL A 651 70.09 4.33 33.61
C VAL A 651 71.31 4.26 34.52
N GLN A 652 71.22 3.56 35.65
CA GLN A 652 72.35 3.39 36.58
C GLN A 652 73.51 2.62 35.95
N THR A 653 73.25 1.57 35.16
CA THR A 653 74.30 0.83 34.46
C THR A 653 74.98 1.66 33.37
N ILE A 654 74.23 2.47 32.60
CA ILE A 654 74.79 3.40 31.63
C ILE A 654 75.62 4.48 32.32
N GLN A 655 75.14 5.05 33.43
CA GLN A 655 75.88 6.04 34.21
C GLN A 655 77.17 5.47 34.81
N ALA A 656 77.12 4.26 35.38
CA ALA A 656 78.29 3.56 35.90
C ALA A 656 79.31 3.25 34.79
N GLY A 657 78.85 2.79 33.63
CA GLY A 657 79.71 2.59 32.45
C GLY A 657 80.38 3.88 31.98
N THR A 658 79.64 4.99 31.97
CA THR A 658 80.17 6.33 31.64
C THR A 658 81.21 6.79 32.67
N GLN A 659 80.96 6.58 33.96
CA GLN A 659 81.87 6.92 35.04
C GLN A 659 83.17 6.08 34.97
N GLN A 660 83.06 4.78 34.67
CA GLN A 660 84.21 3.90 34.48
C GLN A 660 85.06 4.31 33.26
N GLN A 661 84.42 4.72 32.17
CA GLN A 661 85.11 5.23 30.99
C GLN A 661 85.84 6.55 31.28
N ARG A 662 85.22 7.43 32.08
CA ARG A 662 85.82 8.70 32.52
C ARG A 662 87.06 8.48 33.41
N LEU A 663 86.97 7.53 34.34
CA LEU A 663 88.10 7.11 35.18
C LEU A 663 89.23 6.47 34.36
N ARG A 664 88.91 5.68 33.33
CA ARG A 664 89.92 5.13 32.40
C ARG A 664 90.64 6.22 31.62
N LEU A 665 89.90 7.20 31.10
CA LEU A 665 90.49 8.37 30.43
C LEU A 665 91.41 9.15 31.36
N GLN A 666 90.98 9.43 32.59
CA GLN A 666 91.82 10.09 33.59
C GLN A 666 93.09 9.30 33.92
N ARG A 667 92.98 7.97 34.04
CA ARG A 667 94.16 7.12 34.26
C ARG A 667 95.14 7.17 33.08
N ALA A 668 94.63 7.14 31.85
CA ALA A 668 95.45 7.26 30.65
C ALA A 668 96.13 8.63 30.53
N GLU A 669 95.43 9.72 30.87
CA GLU A 669 96.01 11.07 30.95
C GLU A 669 97.15 11.14 31.98
N VAL A 670 96.97 10.54 33.16
CA VAL A 670 98.00 10.49 34.20
C VAL A 670 99.17 9.59 33.79
N GLU A 671 98.94 8.44 33.16
CA GLU A 671 100.00 7.57 32.63
C GLU A 671 100.83 8.29 31.56
N ALA A 672 100.19 9.00 30.62
CA ALA A 672 100.89 9.78 29.61
C ALA A 672 101.70 10.95 30.21
N ALA A 673 101.13 11.65 31.21
CA ALA A 673 101.86 12.69 31.93
C ALA A 673 103.09 12.13 32.68
N PHE A 674 102.94 10.97 33.32
CA PHE A 674 104.02 10.30 34.03
C PHE A 674 105.12 9.77 33.10
N GLU A 675 104.78 9.27 31.91
CA GLU A 675 105.77 8.88 30.90
C GLU A 675 106.59 10.08 30.42
N LEU A 676 105.94 11.22 30.19
CA LEU A 676 106.60 12.46 29.79
C LEU A 676 107.54 12.97 30.90
N GLU A 677 107.12 12.85 32.16
CA GLU A 677 107.94 13.23 33.31
C GLU A 677 109.12 12.27 33.54
N ARG A 678 108.92 10.94 33.36
CA ARG A 678 110.03 9.97 33.34
C ARG A 678 111.02 10.25 32.23
N ALA A 679 110.57 10.60 31.03
CA ALA A 679 111.43 10.96 29.93
C ALA A 679 112.27 12.21 30.25
N LYS A 680 111.66 13.25 30.83
CA LYS A 680 112.39 14.43 31.32
C LYS A 680 113.46 14.06 32.34
N ILE A 681 113.11 13.31 33.38
CA ILE A 681 114.07 12.88 34.41
C ILE A 681 115.20 12.04 33.81
N HIS A 682 114.91 11.15 32.85
CA HIS A 682 115.92 10.37 32.15
C HIS A 682 116.90 11.26 31.37
N THR A 683 116.38 12.23 30.59
CA THR A 683 117.22 13.17 29.84
C THR A 683 118.08 14.04 30.75
N GLU A 684 117.55 14.47 31.90
CA GLU A 684 118.31 15.22 32.90
C GLU A 684 119.41 14.36 33.56
N ALA A 685 119.13 13.09 33.84
CA ALA A 685 120.09 12.14 34.40
C ALA A 685 121.22 11.82 33.41
N GLU A 686 120.90 11.62 32.13
CA GLU A 686 121.90 11.43 31.07
C GLU A 686 122.75 12.69 30.88
N GLY A 687 122.15 13.88 30.89
CA GLY A 687 122.87 15.16 30.85
C GLY A 687 123.81 15.34 32.06
N ARG A 688 123.39 14.92 33.26
CA ARG A 688 124.26 14.90 34.44
C ARG A 688 125.41 13.90 34.32
N LYS A 689 125.15 12.71 33.79
CA LYS A 689 126.18 11.68 33.58
C LYS A 689 127.24 12.16 32.58
N ALA A 690 126.82 12.72 31.43
CA ALA A 690 127.73 13.29 30.45
C ALA A 690 128.57 14.45 31.00
N ARG A 691 128.00 15.30 31.86
CA ARG A 691 128.75 16.34 32.58
C ARG A 691 129.82 15.77 33.53
N LEU A 692 129.48 14.74 34.31
CA LEU A 692 130.42 14.09 35.21
C LEU A 692 131.53 13.35 34.46
N ASP A 693 131.21 12.69 33.35
CA ASP A 693 132.20 12.02 32.49
C ASP A 693 133.18 13.04 31.86
N SER A 694 132.69 14.21 31.46
CA SER A 694 133.55 15.32 31.00
C SER A 694 134.45 15.85 32.11
N GLN A 695 133.95 15.96 33.36
CA GLN A 695 134.75 16.40 34.51
C GLN A 695 135.84 15.38 34.90
N LEU A 696 135.58 14.08 34.73
CA LEU A 696 136.59 13.03 34.94
C LEU A 696 137.70 13.08 33.87
N ALA A 697 137.34 13.34 32.60
CA ALA A 697 138.33 13.52 31.54
C ALA A 697 139.21 14.76 31.76
N ASP A 698 138.64 15.85 32.30
CA ASP A 698 139.40 17.05 32.67
C ASP A 698 140.36 16.78 33.86
N GLN A 699 140.00 15.92 34.81
CA GLN A 699 140.86 15.54 35.95
C GLN A 699 142.14 14.81 35.52
N GLU A 700 142.10 13.93 34.51
CA GLU A 700 143.30 13.25 34.02
C GLU A 700 144.34 14.25 33.47
N SER A 701 143.89 15.31 32.81
CA SER A 701 144.76 16.38 32.30
C SER A 701 145.33 17.28 33.42
N LEU A 702 144.55 17.52 34.48
CA LEU A 702 144.97 18.29 35.66
C LEU A 702 145.99 17.53 36.51
N ASP A 703 145.85 16.21 36.68
CA ASP A 703 146.79 15.37 37.42
C ASP A 703 148.18 15.33 36.75
N ALA A 704 148.24 15.31 35.41
CA ALA A 704 149.49 15.41 34.67
C ALA A 704 150.23 16.76 34.89
N VAL A 705 149.47 17.86 34.97
CA VAL A 705 150.01 19.20 35.27
C VAL A 705 150.48 19.31 36.72
N HIS A 706 149.74 18.71 37.66
CA HIS A 706 150.12 18.66 39.08
C HIS A 706 151.39 17.82 39.32
N ALA A 707 151.56 16.69 38.63
CA ALA A 707 152.77 15.86 38.71
C ALA A 707 154.02 16.62 38.22
N ALA A 708 153.92 17.38 37.12
CA ALA A 708 155.00 18.22 36.62
C ALA A 708 155.33 19.39 37.56
N GLY A 709 154.32 19.97 38.23
CA GLY A 709 154.51 21.02 39.25
C GLY A 709 155.20 20.54 40.53
N LEU A 710 154.87 19.33 41.00
CA LEU A 710 155.49 18.71 42.18
C LEU A 710 156.96 18.33 41.95
N ALA A 711 157.32 17.85 40.76
CA ALA A 711 158.71 17.57 40.40
C ALA A 711 159.57 18.85 40.39
N ARG A 712 159.01 19.95 39.85
CA ARG A 712 159.69 21.26 39.82
C ARG A 712 159.88 21.81 41.24
N ARG A 713 158.87 21.70 42.12
CA ARG A 713 158.97 22.08 43.55
C ARG A 713 159.98 21.24 44.33
N ARG A 714 160.08 19.92 44.11
CA ARG A 714 161.11 19.09 44.76
C ARG A 714 162.52 19.57 44.42
N SER A 715 162.80 19.83 43.15
CA SER A 715 164.13 20.30 42.72
C SER A 715 164.52 21.66 43.33
N THR A 716 163.57 22.58 43.48
CA THR A 716 163.82 23.87 44.14
C THR A 716 164.03 23.73 45.65
N SER A 717 163.26 22.86 46.31
CA SER A 717 163.38 22.64 47.75
C SER A 717 164.64 21.86 48.15
N GLU A 718 165.13 20.95 47.30
CA GLU A 718 166.41 20.27 47.50
C GLU A 718 167.59 21.24 47.41
N LEU A 719 167.55 22.21 46.47
CA LEU A 719 168.54 23.26 46.34
C LEU A 719 168.53 24.23 47.55
N GLU A 720 167.35 24.55 48.07
CA GLU A 720 167.19 25.37 49.29
C GLU A 720 167.70 24.65 50.55
N LEU A 721 167.47 23.34 50.66
CA LEU A 721 168.01 22.52 51.75
C LEU A 721 169.54 22.49 51.76
N GLU A 722 170.19 22.32 50.60
CA GLU A 722 171.66 22.39 50.50
C GLU A 722 172.24 23.76 50.89
N LEU A 723 171.57 24.85 50.53
CA LEU A 723 171.96 26.21 50.94
C LEU A 723 171.80 26.39 52.45
N SER A 724 170.71 25.87 53.03
CA SER A 724 170.43 25.95 54.46
C SER A 724 171.42 25.15 55.31
N ASP A 725 171.83 23.95 54.87
CA ASP A 725 172.84 23.13 55.57
C ASP A 725 174.22 23.81 55.59
N LYS A 726 174.61 24.47 54.50
CA LYS A 726 175.85 25.26 54.46
C LYS A 726 175.80 26.47 55.39
N GLN A 727 174.64 27.14 55.50
CA GLN A 727 174.43 28.25 56.44
C GLN A 727 174.43 27.76 57.91
N LEU A 728 173.84 26.61 58.20
CA LEU A 728 173.80 26.01 59.54
C LEU A 728 175.18 25.58 60.02
N LEU A 729 176.02 25.02 59.14
CA LEU A 729 177.42 24.72 59.43
C LEU A 729 178.26 25.98 59.72
N GLN A 730 177.97 27.08 59.04
CA GLN A 730 178.62 28.37 59.31
C GLN A 730 178.17 28.94 60.66
N ARG A 731 176.88 28.80 60.99
CA ARG A 731 176.29 29.24 62.26
C ARG A 731 176.77 28.43 63.47
N LEU A 732 176.99 27.12 63.32
CA LEU A 732 177.57 26.28 64.38
C LEU A 732 179.01 26.69 64.73
N ARG A 733 179.80 27.15 63.75
CA ARG A 733 181.16 27.67 63.99
C ARG A 733 181.15 29.02 64.73
N GLU A 734 180.20 29.91 64.41
CA GLU A 734 180.02 31.18 65.14
C GLU A 734 179.60 30.93 66.59
N LEU A 735 178.62 30.05 66.82
CA LEU A 735 178.13 29.70 68.16
C LEU A 735 179.20 29.05 69.03
N GLN A 736 180.10 28.24 68.46
CA GLN A 736 181.26 27.70 69.18
C GLN A 736 182.22 28.81 69.63
N GLY A 737 182.38 29.88 68.85
CA GLY A 737 183.14 31.07 69.23
C GLY A 737 182.44 31.90 70.32
N GLU A 738 181.13 32.09 70.21
CA GLU A 738 180.33 32.85 71.19
C GLU A 738 180.24 32.16 72.56
N VAL A 739 180.06 30.83 72.60
CA VAL A 739 179.99 30.08 73.88
C VAL A 739 181.34 30.13 74.61
N ASN A 740 182.46 30.03 73.90
CA ASN A 740 183.78 30.20 74.50
C ASN A 740 183.96 31.62 75.08
N ALA A 741 183.46 32.66 74.39
CA ALA A 741 183.51 34.04 74.89
C ALA A 741 182.58 34.30 76.10
N VAL A 742 181.44 33.60 76.20
CA VAL A 742 180.50 33.71 77.33
C VAL A 742 181.01 33.00 78.59
N VAL A 743 181.72 31.87 78.45
CA VAL A 743 182.37 31.19 79.59
C VAL A 743 183.48 32.05 80.20
N ASP A 744 184.21 32.81 79.38
CA ASP A 744 185.21 33.76 79.87
C ASP A 744 184.58 35.02 80.53
N LYS A 745 183.41 35.48 80.04
CA LYS A 745 182.66 36.60 80.67
C LYS A 745 181.98 36.21 81.99
N ALA A 746 181.53 34.96 82.15
CA ALA A 746 180.86 34.49 83.36
C ALA A 746 181.82 34.33 84.57
N LYS A 747 183.14 34.31 84.36
CA LYS A 747 184.13 34.33 85.45
C LYS A 747 184.37 35.72 86.06
N ALA A 748 183.76 36.79 85.53
CA ALA A 748 184.18 38.17 85.81
C ALA A 748 183.20 39.08 86.59
N VAL A 749 182.04 38.64 87.11
CA VAL A 749 181.16 39.52 87.93
C VAL A 749 180.57 38.82 89.16
N SER A 750 180.59 39.54 90.29
CA SER A 750 180.60 39.10 91.69
C SER A 750 179.23 39.02 92.41
N PRO A 751 179.15 38.39 93.61
CA PRO A 751 177.91 37.90 94.24
C PRO A 751 176.92 38.93 94.81
N ASP A 752 177.26 40.22 94.94
CA ASP A 752 176.38 41.19 95.64
C ASP A 752 175.25 41.79 94.80
N LEU A 753 175.30 41.68 93.46
CA LEU A 753 174.19 42.10 92.59
C LEU A 753 172.93 41.21 92.78
N ILE A 754 173.11 40.03 93.36
CA ILE A 754 172.08 39.01 93.57
C ILE A 754 171.14 39.39 94.73
N ALA A 755 171.56 40.25 95.67
CA ALA A 755 170.71 40.72 96.76
C ALA A 755 169.86 41.96 96.40
N ALA A 756 170.28 42.78 95.44
CA ALA A 756 169.51 43.94 95.00
C ALA A 756 168.20 43.55 94.27
N LEU A 757 168.16 42.34 93.69
CA LEU A 757 166.96 41.78 93.07
C LEU A 757 166.01 41.09 94.08
N GLN A 758 166.41 40.93 95.34
CA GLN A 758 165.64 40.21 96.37
C GLN A 758 164.71 41.08 97.23
N ALA A 759 164.60 42.39 96.97
CA ALA A 759 163.66 43.25 97.71
C ALA A 759 163.02 44.30 96.80
N PHE A 760 161.95 43.94 96.08
CA PHE A 760 160.84 44.87 95.84
C PHE A 760 159.54 44.09 95.61
N GLY A 761 158.77 44.01 96.69
CA GLY A 761 157.35 43.66 96.67
C GLY A 761 156.47 44.91 96.63
N ASP A 762 155.23 44.65 96.24
CA ASP A 762 154.01 45.42 96.39
C ASP A 762 153.66 46.54 95.39
N LYS A 763 152.57 46.25 94.67
CA LYS A 763 151.27 46.95 94.82
C LYS A 763 151.30 48.49 94.85
N ALA A 764 152.23 49.11 94.13
CA ALA A 764 152.26 50.56 93.90
C ALA A 764 152.85 50.93 92.53
N LEU A 765 152.94 49.98 91.59
CA LEU A 765 153.64 50.19 90.33
C LEU A 765 152.89 51.10 89.35
N ALA A 766 151.55 51.18 89.42
CA ALA A 766 150.77 52.06 88.55
C ALA A 766 150.95 53.57 88.88
N GLU A 767 151.34 53.91 90.10
CA GLU A 767 151.46 55.32 90.51
C GLU A 767 152.87 55.89 90.28
N LYS A 768 153.93 55.09 90.48
CA LYS A 768 155.33 55.52 90.22
C LYS A 768 155.86 55.23 88.81
N MET A 769 155.24 54.34 88.03
CA MET A 769 155.55 54.24 86.60
C MET A 769 155.08 55.47 85.82
N ALA A 770 154.02 56.14 86.28
CA ALA A 770 153.51 57.36 85.66
C ALA A 770 154.47 58.56 85.82
N GLN A 771 155.35 58.58 86.84
CA GLN A 771 156.28 59.71 87.07
C GLN A 771 157.65 59.56 86.42
N SER A 772 158.18 58.33 86.24
CA SER A 772 159.57 58.13 85.78
C SER A 772 159.73 57.99 84.26
N MET A 773 158.63 57.83 83.52
CA MET A 773 158.64 57.72 82.06
C MET A 773 158.04 58.96 81.36
N ALA A 774 157.53 59.94 82.12
CA ALA A 774 157.04 61.21 81.60
C ALA A 774 158.07 61.97 80.72
N PRO A 775 159.39 61.95 81.01
CA PRO A 775 160.35 62.64 80.15
C PRO A 775 160.60 61.95 78.79
N LEU A 776 160.40 60.63 78.69
CA LEU A 776 160.63 59.88 77.46
C LEU A 776 159.41 59.86 76.52
N ALA A 777 158.21 59.95 77.08
CA ALA A 777 156.98 60.11 76.30
C ALA A 777 156.86 61.52 75.67
N ILE A 778 157.54 62.53 76.22
CA ILE A 778 157.59 63.88 75.64
C ILE A 778 158.51 63.94 74.39
N LEU A 779 159.48 63.04 74.24
CA LEU A 779 160.49 63.11 73.17
C LEU A 779 160.04 62.50 71.83
N GLY A 780 158.96 61.72 71.79
CA GLY A 780 158.57 60.97 70.59
C GLY A 780 157.16 61.21 70.08
N GLY A 781 156.29 61.92 70.81
CA GLY A 781 154.89 62.08 70.43
C GLY A 781 154.11 60.75 70.32
N GLN A 782 154.58 59.71 71.01
CA GLN A 782 154.02 58.35 70.96
C GLN A 782 153.50 57.92 72.33
N SER A 783 152.51 57.03 72.31
CA SER A 783 151.78 56.60 73.50
C SER A 783 152.52 55.53 74.31
N VAL A 784 152.28 55.49 75.62
CA VAL A 784 152.97 54.59 76.58
C VAL A 784 152.75 53.10 76.25
N SER A 785 151.62 52.77 75.61
CA SER A 785 151.33 51.44 75.11
C SER A 785 152.20 51.02 73.92
N GLU A 786 152.61 51.95 73.05
CA GLU A 786 153.40 51.65 71.85
C GLU A 786 154.87 51.33 72.15
N VAL A 787 155.47 51.99 73.15
CA VAL A 787 156.84 51.70 73.59
C VAL A 787 156.91 50.33 74.28
N LEU A 788 155.89 49.99 75.06
CA LEU A 788 155.78 48.69 75.74
C LEU A 788 155.54 47.54 74.75
N ALA A 789 154.71 47.78 73.72
CA ALA A 789 154.48 46.82 72.65
C ALA A 789 155.74 46.52 71.82
N ARG A 790 156.67 47.48 71.69
CA ARG A 790 157.92 47.29 70.96
C ARG A 790 158.98 46.50 71.74
N LEU A 791 159.02 46.66 73.07
CA LEU A 791 159.92 45.90 73.96
C LEU A 791 159.45 44.45 74.19
N LEU A 792 158.13 44.22 74.12
CA LEU A 792 157.53 42.90 74.36
C LEU A 792 157.19 42.13 73.08
N ARG A 793 157.61 42.64 71.91
CA ARG A 793 157.45 41.97 70.60
C ARG A 793 158.13 40.60 70.63
N GLY A 794 157.33 39.54 70.49
CA GLY A 794 157.78 38.15 70.53
C GLY A 794 157.34 37.35 71.76
N THR A 795 156.65 37.96 72.73
CA THR A 795 156.14 37.26 73.92
C THR A 795 154.63 36.99 73.85
N LYS A 796 154.16 35.94 74.56
CA LYS A 796 152.76 35.46 74.54
C LYS A 796 151.71 36.49 75.04
N LEU A 797 152.13 37.56 75.71
CA LEU A 797 151.26 38.59 76.28
C LEU A 797 150.78 39.65 75.27
N ALA A 798 151.38 39.73 74.08
CA ALA A 798 151.04 40.76 73.09
C ALA A 798 149.61 40.65 72.52
N ARG A 799 148.97 39.47 72.56
CA ARG A 799 147.66 39.22 71.92
C ARG A 799 146.44 39.77 72.66
N VAL A 800 146.57 40.22 73.91
CA VAL A 800 145.42 40.60 74.74
C VAL A 800 145.07 42.09 74.63
N LEU A 801 145.93 42.91 74.02
CA LEU A 801 145.83 44.38 74.10
C LEU A 801 145.10 45.09 72.94
N GLU A 802 144.71 44.40 71.85
CA GLU A 802 144.38 45.09 70.57
C GLU A 802 142.91 45.43 70.25
N VAL A 803 141.87 45.06 71.01
CA VAL A 803 140.47 45.26 70.51
C VAL A 803 139.46 45.91 71.48
N ALA A 804 139.89 46.54 72.58
CA ALA A 804 138.99 47.32 73.45
C ALA A 804 139.11 48.84 73.23
N GLY A 805 138.40 49.43 72.26
CA GLY A 805 138.22 50.89 72.22
C GLY A 805 137.62 51.52 70.94
N ARG A 806 136.28 51.70 70.92
CA ARG A 806 135.44 52.85 70.44
C ARG A 806 135.64 53.45 69.03
N GLU A 807 134.68 54.04 68.28
CA GLU A 807 133.29 54.57 68.44
C GLU A 807 132.64 54.83 67.02
N PRO A 808 131.39 55.33 66.85
CA PRO A 808 130.56 55.21 65.61
C PRO A 808 130.38 56.47 64.68
N THR A 809 130.19 56.21 63.35
CA THR A 809 129.48 56.93 62.21
C THR A 809 129.74 58.44 61.92
N PRO A 810 129.40 59.11 60.76
CA PRO A 810 128.49 58.79 59.62
C PRO A 810 128.93 59.26 58.16
N ALA A 811 128.01 59.15 57.16
CA ALA A 811 127.88 59.78 55.79
C ALA A 811 128.98 59.49 54.72
N ASP A 812 128.76 59.46 53.40
CA ASP A 812 127.89 60.26 52.51
C ASP A 812 127.70 59.60 51.11
N GLU A 813 126.77 60.17 50.35
CA GLU A 813 126.16 59.85 49.05
C GLU A 813 127.06 59.71 47.79
N GLY A 814 126.48 59.21 46.68
CA GLY A 814 126.77 59.79 45.35
C GLY A 814 127.13 58.86 44.17
N ASP A 815 126.09 58.45 43.43
CA ASP A 815 125.83 58.80 42.01
C ASP A 815 126.12 57.90 40.78
N GLU A 816 125.03 57.81 39.99
CA GLU A 816 124.86 57.99 38.53
C GLU A 816 124.90 56.87 37.44
N SER A 817 123.70 56.73 36.82
CA SER A 817 123.35 56.52 35.38
C SER A 817 123.35 55.09 34.79
N GLY A 818 122.37 54.64 33.98
CA GLY A 818 121.14 55.22 33.43
C GLY A 818 120.44 54.26 32.41
N SER A 819 119.14 54.53 32.09
CA SER A 819 118.33 54.19 30.89
C SER A 819 118.27 52.74 30.35
N ASP A 820 117.14 52.14 29.97
CA ASP A 820 115.81 52.61 29.52
C ASP A 820 114.66 51.77 30.11
#